data_AF-A0A9D5U2F9-F1
#
_entry.id   AF-A0A9D5U2F9-F1
#
_cell.length_a   1.000
_cell.length_b   1.000
_cell.length_c   1.000
_cell.angle_alpha   90.00
_cell.angle_beta   90.00
_cell.angle_gamma   90.00
#
_symmetry.space_group_name_H-M   'P 1'
#
loop_
_entity.id
_entity.type
_entity.pdbx_description
1 polymer ?
#
loop_
_entity_poly.entity_id
_entity_poly.type
_entity_poly.pdbx_seq_one_letter_code
_entity_poly.pdbx_strand_id
1 'polypeptide(L)'
;MDELEKALSDLAQRAVGAARQVVEKAAEADQGRYAPAEYQSAKRALDTAVTALADKNYAAAIETAARAGEAGQEAYAAATLAHAREKLEAASGEAAAGRAAGAESFAPQLLAAGESAQSEAAALVAEESGEAALAAAERALTSFSGARLFKIRAAEAARAAAETAQAPSLEAAAFAAADQTLAAAREAMDAHRYDEANRLADQAAAQFASAESRSWERRVAELAPQAEGEIAFLTNNLAVQYATDYFRPALDAFLDMRGNRAAGLYKEAYAAGERCLVEAGKARGQLEASLESVVARETRRLEQLGEIVSDEVGIAMAESGRAAGRTAVVTRRTGDLRASFVAYENLSKALDGAVAQVVTRNRQVMYAQRKAQLDAWRATGAEPLAAATFKSLSEQIESLLAGPAPLANNERIRGADQQIAAELDVMEETIRLSTEQMLAETRSNLESAAQEGGGRIFPNRFMRAEAAWRQAGDMPKGRNYPEVAAAVVDARNQSIELVEAIRLYRAEGVYRTAAYREIDNANNLLKKFAYVIEVGPLGWRTAQSSHRADLFAGVQRIISASEFYLTAQTLEQRVKDMTPPPTMVKLHALVVQSFEELTLTGELFQKYGDYTYGTESRRKFIEAAFDHYHKREKLMLEVDRLMLEGTRVEEAFRYDQPTAVRRADDFLTRLQQKSRGIEKMLGNLIWGYEL
;
A
#
# COMPACT_ATOMS: atom_id res chain seq x y z
N MET A 1 -2.35 -49.24 -90.40
CA MET A 1 -3.45 -50.14 -90.01
C MET A 1 -3.35 -50.50 -88.52
N ASP A 2 -2.14 -50.70 -87.99
CA ASP A 2 -1.88 -51.05 -86.58
C ASP A 2 -2.43 -50.07 -85.53
N GLU A 3 -2.49 -48.76 -85.82
CA GLU A 3 -3.05 -47.78 -84.87
C GLU A 3 -4.59 -47.83 -84.76
N LEU A 4 -5.28 -48.15 -85.87
CA LEU A 4 -6.74 -48.29 -85.89
C LEU A 4 -7.18 -49.58 -85.18
N GLU A 5 -6.44 -50.67 -85.40
CA GLU A 5 -6.70 -51.95 -84.74
C GLU A 5 -6.48 -51.84 -83.22
N LYS A 6 -5.41 -51.15 -82.80
CA LYS A 6 -5.15 -50.86 -81.38
C LYS A 6 -6.26 -50.00 -80.76
N ALA A 7 -6.69 -48.94 -81.43
CA ALA A 7 -7.77 -48.08 -80.94
C ALA A 7 -9.12 -48.83 -80.81
N LEU A 8 -9.45 -49.71 -81.76
CA LEU A 8 -10.65 -50.55 -81.70
C LEU A 8 -10.55 -51.61 -80.60
N SER A 9 -9.37 -52.20 -80.40
CA SER A 9 -9.10 -53.14 -79.31
C SER A 9 -9.26 -52.49 -77.93
N ASP A 10 -8.68 -51.30 -77.72
CA ASP A 10 -8.80 -50.55 -76.47
C ASP A 10 -10.27 -50.15 -76.20
N LEU A 11 -11.01 -49.74 -77.24
CA LEU A 11 -12.43 -49.41 -77.12
C LEU A 11 -13.28 -50.64 -76.78
N ALA A 12 -13.02 -51.78 -77.43
CA ALA A 12 -13.71 -53.04 -77.16
C ALA A 12 -13.42 -53.58 -75.75
N GLN A 13 -12.17 -53.49 -75.27
CA GLN A 13 -11.82 -53.84 -73.89
C GLN A 13 -12.54 -52.97 -72.87
N ARG A 14 -12.64 -51.65 -73.11
CA ARG A 14 -13.39 -50.74 -72.24
C ARG A 14 -14.89 -51.04 -72.26
N ALA A 15 -15.47 -51.29 -73.43
CA ALA A 15 -16.89 -51.63 -73.57
C ALA A 15 -17.23 -52.93 -72.83
N VAL A 16 -16.45 -54.00 -73.04
CA VAL A 16 -16.63 -55.28 -72.33
C VAL A 16 -16.39 -55.13 -70.83
N GLY A 17 -15.39 -54.34 -70.41
CA GLY A 17 -15.14 -54.04 -69.00
C GLY A 17 -16.30 -53.29 -68.33
N ALA A 18 -16.87 -52.29 -69.00
CA ALA A 18 -18.04 -51.55 -68.52
C ALA A 18 -19.29 -52.44 -68.45
N ALA A 19 -19.54 -53.25 -69.47
CA ALA A 19 -20.64 -54.22 -69.48
C ALA A 19 -20.50 -55.24 -68.34
N ARG A 20 -19.27 -55.73 -68.07
CA ARG A 20 -19.00 -56.62 -66.94
C ARG A 20 -19.37 -55.98 -65.61
N GLN A 21 -18.97 -54.74 -65.36
CA GLN A 21 -19.32 -54.03 -64.11
C GLN A 21 -20.83 -53.88 -63.93
N VAL A 22 -21.57 -53.61 -65.00
CA VAL A 22 -23.04 -53.49 -64.94
C VAL A 22 -23.68 -54.86 -64.65
N VAL A 23 -23.22 -55.93 -65.29
CA VAL A 23 -23.71 -57.29 -65.02
C VAL A 23 -23.32 -57.78 -63.61
N GLU A 24 -22.17 -57.36 -63.08
CA GLU A 24 -21.76 -57.63 -61.69
C GLU A 24 -22.64 -56.87 -60.68
N LYS A 25 -22.92 -55.58 -60.92
CA LYS A 25 -23.88 -54.82 -60.11
C LYS A 25 -25.28 -55.41 -60.13
N ALA A 26 -25.71 -55.92 -61.29
CA ALA A 26 -26.90 -56.74 -61.38
C ALA A 26 -26.77 -57.91 -60.40
N ALA A 27 -25.73 -58.75 -60.51
CA ALA A 27 -25.54 -59.91 -59.63
C ALA A 27 -25.61 -59.59 -58.11
N GLU A 28 -25.08 -58.45 -57.67
CA GLU A 28 -25.11 -58.00 -56.27
C GLU A 28 -26.53 -57.68 -55.75
N ALA A 29 -27.47 -57.32 -56.61
CA ALA A 29 -28.88 -57.10 -56.27
C ALA A 29 -29.72 -58.39 -56.19
N ASP A 30 -29.07 -59.54 -55.97
CA ASP A 30 -29.67 -60.87 -55.77
C ASP A 30 -30.58 -61.33 -56.93
N GLN A 31 -30.19 -60.95 -58.15
CA GLN A 31 -30.96 -61.15 -59.39
C GLN A 31 -31.28 -62.60 -59.71
N GLY A 32 -30.47 -63.54 -59.24
CA GLY A 32 -30.71 -64.97 -59.41
C GLY A 32 -32.04 -65.43 -58.80
N ARG A 33 -32.59 -64.66 -57.85
CA ARG A 33 -33.90 -64.87 -57.24
C ARG A 33 -34.99 -64.00 -57.88
N TYR A 34 -34.68 -62.74 -58.20
CA TYR A 34 -35.68 -61.71 -58.47
C TYR A 34 -35.88 -61.33 -59.94
N ALA A 35 -34.85 -61.44 -60.80
CA ALA A 35 -34.98 -61.30 -62.26
C ALA A 35 -34.04 -62.29 -62.99
N PRO A 36 -34.27 -63.61 -62.82
CA PRO A 36 -33.34 -64.64 -63.28
C PRO A 36 -33.25 -64.74 -64.81
N ALA A 37 -34.30 -64.38 -65.55
CA ALA A 37 -34.32 -64.46 -67.01
C ALA A 37 -33.48 -63.34 -67.64
N GLU A 38 -33.66 -62.12 -67.15
CA GLU A 38 -32.98 -60.90 -67.57
C GLU A 38 -31.48 -60.98 -67.25
N TYR A 39 -31.14 -61.43 -66.04
CA TYR A 39 -29.74 -61.64 -65.66
C TYR A 39 -29.04 -62.71 -66.50
N GLN A 40 -29.72 -63.83 -66.80
CA GLN A 40 -29.17 -64.86 -67.70
C GLN A 40 -28.99 -64.35 -69.13
N SER A 41 -29.89 -63.49 -69.62
CA SER A 41 -29.75 -62.81 -70.91
C SER A 41 -28.51 -61.91 -70.93
N ALA A 42 -28.34 -61.07 -69.90
CA ALA A 42 -27.19 -60.17 -69.76
C ALA A 42 -25.86 -60.94 -69.68
N LYS A 43 -25.83 -62.04 -68.93
CA LYS A 43 -24.66 -62.92 -68.81
C LYS A 43 -24.29 -63.57 -70.15
N ARG A 44 -25.26 -64.12 -70.88
CA ARG A 44 -25.02 -64.71 -72.22
C ARG A 44 -24.50 -63.67 -73.22
N ALA A 45 -25.05 -62.45 -73.18
CA ALA A 45 -24.59 -61.35 -74.02
C ALA A 45 -23.15 -60.93 -73.66
N LEU A 46 -22.82 -60.88 -72.36
CA LEU A 46 -21.46 -60.58 -71.89
C LEU A 46 -20.46 -61.68 -72.30
N ASP A 47 -20.83 -62.95 -72.13
CA ASP A 47 -20.00 -64.09 -72.55
C ASP A 47 -19.73 -64.03 -74.06
N THR A 48 -20.75 -63.70 -74.86
CA THR A 48 -20.62 -63.49 -76.32
C THR A 48 -19.67 -62.33 -76.65
N ALA A 49 -19.74 -61.22 -75.90
CA ALA A 49 -18.86 -60.07 -76.08
C ALA A 49 -17.40 -60.37 -75.71
N VAL A 50 -17.18 -61.15 -74.65
CA VAL A 50 -15.86 -61.64 -74.23
C VAL A 50 -15.27 -62.57 -75.30
N THR A 51 -16.06 -63.49 -75.86
CA THR A 51 -15.62 -64.36 -76.96
C THR A 51 -15.26 -63.55 -78.22
N ALA A 52 -16.12 -62.61 -78.64
CA ALA A 52 -15.84 -61.76 -79.80
C ALA A 52 -14.58 -60.89 -79.62
N LEU A 53 -14.30 -60.44 -78.39
CA LEU A 53 -13.07 -59.71 -78.05
C LEU A 53 -11.84 -60.62 -78.15
N ALA A 54 -11.93 -61.86 -77.68
CA ALA A 54 -10.85 -62.85 -77.79
C ALA A 54 -10.54 -63.23 -79.25
N ASP A 55 -11.57 -63.30 -80.09
CA ASP A 55 -11.47 -63.58 -81.52
C ASP A 55 -11.03 -62.35 -82.35
N LYS A 56 -10.69 -61.23 -81.70
CA LYS A 56 -10.32 -59.95 -82.31
C LYS A 56 -11.40 -59.35 -83.23
N ASN A 57 -12.66 -59.77 -83.07
CA ASN A 57 -13.81 -59.17 -83.75
C ASN A 57 -14.31 -57.97 -82.94
N TYR A 58 -13.53 -56.89 -82.94
CA TYR A 58 -13.74 -55.75 -82.04
C TYR A 58 -15.09 -55.04 -82.25
N ALA A 59 -15.60 -54.98 -83.49
CA ALA A 59 -16.91 -54.38 -83.77
C ALA A 59 -18.05 -55.19 -83.13
N ALA A 60 -18.03 -56.52 -83.31
CA ALA A 60 -19.00 -57.40 -82.68
C ALA A 60 -18.88 -57.40 -81.15
N ALA A 61 -17.65 -57.32 -80.60
CA ALA A 61 -17.41 -57.23 -79.17
C ALA A 61 -18.00 -55.95 -78.56
N ILE A 62 -17.87 -54.80 -79.22
CA ILE A 62 -18.46 -53.52 -78.76
C ILE A 62 -19.99 -53.59 -78.82
N GLU A 63 -20.57 -54.08 -79.92
CA GLU A 63 -22.02 -54.19 -80.10
C GLU A 63 -22.66 -55.13 -79.07
N THR A 64 -22.06 -56.30 -78.86
CA THR A 64 -22.56 -57.28 -77.88
C THR A 64 -22.30 -56.85 -76.44
N ALA A 65 -21.21 -56.11 -76.17
CA ALA A 65 -21.00 -55.49 -74.86
C ALA A 65 -22.03 -54.41 -74.55
N ALA A 66 -22.44 -53.60 -75.53
CA ALA A 66 -23.52 -52.63 -75.35
C ALA A 66 -24.84 -53.33 -75.00
N ARG A 67 -25.21 -54.40 -75.73
CA ARG A 67 -26.38 -55.23 -75.41
C ARG A 67 -26.28 -55.88 -74.03
N ALA A 68 -25.09 -56.33 -73.63
CA ALA A 68 -24.86 -56.89 -72.31
C ALA A 68 -25.01 -55.83 -71.20
N GLY A 69 -24.55 -54.60 -71.46
CA GLY A 69 -24.74 -53.45 -70.56
C GLY A 69 -26.21 -53.07 -70.42
N GLU A 70 -26.95 -52.95 -71.52
CA GLU A 70 -28.40 -52.68 -71.52
C GLU A 70 -29.17 -53.78 -70.77
N ALA A 71 -28.97 -55.04 -71.13
CA ALA A 71 -29.60 -56.18 -70.45
C ALA A 71 -29.20 -56.27 -68.97
N GLY A 72 -27.97 -55.86 -68.62
CA GLY A 72 -27.51 -55.80 -67.24
C GLY A 72 -28.20 -54.69 -66.43
N GLN A 73 -28.46 -53.53 -67.03
CA GLN A 73 -29.24 -52.45 -66.41
C GLN A 73 -30.70 -52.85 -66.26
N GLU A 74 -31.29 -53.48 -67.27
CA GLU A 74 -32.66 -54.01 -67.22
C GLU A 74 -32.81 -55.06 -66.13
N ALA A 75 -31.86 -56.01 -66.02
CA ALA A 75 -31.82 -56.95 -64.91
C ALA A 75 -31.72 -56.22 -63.57
N TYR A 76 -30.74 -55.32 -63.41
CA TYR A 76 -30.57 -54.51 -62.20
C TYR A 76 -31.87 -53.81 -61.75
N ALA A 77 -32.52 -53.08 -62.65
CA ALA A 77 -33.79 -52.42 -62.42
C ALA A 77 -34.90 -53.42 -62.07
N ALA A 78 -34.98 -54.55 -62.78
CA ALA A 78 -35.99 -55.58 -62.57
C ALA A 78 -35.91 -56.22 -61.17
N ALA A 79 -34.73 -56.64 -60.68
CA ALA A 79 -34.68 -57.19 -59.31
C ALA A 79 -34.83 -56.14 -58.22
N THR A 80 -34.26 -54.95 -58.37
CA THR A 80 -34.43 -53.92 -57.33
C THR A 80 -35.92 -53.57 -57.19
N LEU A 81 -36.65 -53.51 -58.30
CA LEU A 81 -38.10 -53.35 -58.31
C LEU A 81 -38.85 -54.56 -57.73
N ALA A 82 -38.48 -55.79 -58.09
CA ALA A 82 -39.11 -57.00 -57.55
C ALA A 82 -38.84 -57.17 -56.04
N HIS A 83 -37.64 -56.84 -55.58
CA HIS A 83 -37.27 -56.85 -54.17
C HIS A 83 -37.99 -55.74 -53.41
N ALA A 84 -38.10 -54.54 -53.97
CA ALA A 84 -38.90 -53.46 -53.40
C ALA A 84 -40.36 -53.89 -53.21
N ARG A 85 -40.95 -54.61 -54.18
CA ARG A 85 -42.31 -55.17 -54.08
C ARG A 85 -42.43 -56.21 -52.97
N GLU A 86 -41.49 -57.16 -52.86
CA GLU A 86 -41.47 -58.14 -51.74
C GLU A 86 -41.39 -57.42 -50.39
N LYS A 87 -40.51 -56.42 -50.26
CA LYS A 87 -40.37 -55.63 -49.02
C LYS A 87 -41.62 -54.81 -48.72
N LEU A 88 -42.29 -54.29 -49.73
CA LEU A 88 -43.54 -53.54 -49.58
C LEU A 88 -44.68 -54.45 -49.12
N GLU A 89 -44.73 -55.69 -49.62
CA GLU A 89 -45.67 -56.71 -49.16
C GLU A 89 -45.39 -57.08 -47.69
N ALA A 90 -44.13 -57.33 -47.34
CA ALA A 90 -43.72 -57.57 -45.96
C ALA A 90 -44.04 -56.37 -45.04
N ALA A 91 -43.80 -55.14 -45.51
CA ALA A 91 -44.14 -53.91 -44.79
C ALA A 91 -45.65 -53.78 -44.60
N SER A 92 -46.46 -54.19 -45.57
CA SER A 92 -47.91 -54.21 -45.46
C SER A 92 -48.38 -55.22 -44.41
N GLY A 93 -47.74 -56.40 -44.36
CA GLY A 93 -47.95 -57.39 -43.31
C GLY A 93 -47.61 -56.86 -41.92
N GLU A 94 -46.45 -56.19 -41.77
CA GLU A 94 -46.04 -55.54 -40.52
C GLU A 94 -46.94 -54.35 -40.15
N ALA A 95 -47.46 -53.60 -41.13
CA ALA A 95 -48.43 -52.53 -40.90
C ALA A 95 -49.74 -53.08 -40.34
N ALA A 96 -50.25 -54.16 -40.93
CA ALA A 96 -51.45 -54.84 -40.44
C ALA A 96 -51.23 -55.42 -39.04
N ALA A 97 -50.09 -56.06 -38.80
CA ALA A 97 -49.69 -56.57 -37.50
C ALA A 97 -49.53 -55.45 -36.45
N GLY A 98 -48.94 -54.31 -36.82
CA GLY A 98 -48.80 -53.13 -35.97
C GLY A 98 -50.15 -52.51 -35.59
N ARG A 99 -51.07 -52.36 -36.55
CA ARG A 99 -52.44 -51.90 -36.27
C ARG A 99 -53.21 -52.89 -35.41
N ALA A 100 -53.12 -54.19 -35.69
CA ALA A 100 -53.72 -55.25 -34.88
C ALA A 100 -53.13 -55.28 -33.46
N ALA A 101 -51.86 -54.90 -33.31
CA ALA A 101 -51.22 -54.68 -32.02
C ALA A 101 -51.59 -53.35 -31.36
N GLY A 102 -52.50 -52.55 -31.93
CA GLY A 102 -52.93 -51.30 -31.33
C GLY A 102 -51.90 -50.17 -31.38
N ALA A 103 -50.90 -50.25 -32.27
CA ALA A 103 -49.83 -49.26 -32.36
C ALA A 103 -50.32 -47.84 -32.68
N GLU A 104 -51.55 -47.68 -33.18
CA GLU A 104 -52.22 -46.39 -33.35
C GLU A 104 -52.31 -45.61 -32.03
N SER A 105 -52.42 -46.30 -30.90
CA SER A 105 -52.57 -45.69 -29.59
C SER A 105 -51.24 -45.37 -28.90
N PHE A 106 -50.17 -46.14 -29.13
CA PHE A 106 -48.92 -46.02 -28.38
C PHE A 106 -47.66 -45.75 -29.23
N ALA A 107 -47.72 -45.97 -30.54
CA ALA A 107 -46.63 -45.67 -31.47
C ALA A 107 -47.13 -44.96 -32.75
N PRO A 108 -48.01 -43.94 -32.66
CA PRO A 108 -48.63 -43.33 -33.85
C PRO A 108 -47.60 -42.69 -34.79
N GLN A 109 -46.49 -42.16 -34.25
CA GLN A 109 -45.44 -41.56 -35.06
C GLN A 109 -44.71 -42.58 -35.93
N LEU A 110 -44.46 -43.79 -35.40
CA LEU A 110 -43.81 -44.86 -36.15
C LEU A 110 -44.74 -45.45 -37.21
N LEU A 111 -46.04 -45.57 -36.89
CA LEU A 111 -47.05 -45.95 -37.89
C LEU A 111 -47.15 -44.92 -39.02
N ALA A 112 -47.27 -43.63 -38.70
CA ALA A 112 -47.37 -42.57 -39.70
C ALA A 112 -46.10 -42.48 -40.57
N ALA A 113 -44.92 -42.64 -39.98
CA ALA A 113 -43.67 -42.71 -40.72
C ALA A 113 -43.64 -43.93 -41.66
N GLY A 114 -44.12 -45.08 -41.19
CA GLY A 114 -44.28 -46.29 -42.00
C GLY A 114 -45.25 -46.09 -43.16
N GLU A 115 -46.42 -45.51 -42.93
CA GLU A 115 -47.45 -45.24 -43.95
C GLU A 115 -46.96 -44.26 -45.01
N SER A 116 -46.26 -43.20 -44.60
CA SER A 116 -45.62 -42.27 -45.52
C SER A 116 -44.57 -42.97 -46.39
N ALA A 117 -43.68 -43.76 -45.78
CA ALA A 117 -42.65 -44.50 -46.51
C ALA A 117 -43.24 -45.59 -47.42
N GLN A 118 -44.34 -46.21 -47.01
CA GLN A 118 -45.08 -47.20 -47.82
C GLN A 118 -45.73 -46.55 -49.04
N SER A 119 -46.36 -45.38 -48.86
CA SER A 119 -46.94 -44.61 -49.97
C SER A 119 -45.85 -44.13 -50.94
N GLU A 120 -44.72 -43.67 -50.42
CA GLU A 120 -43.54 -43.28 -51.22
C GLU A 120 -43.02 -44.48 -52.02
N ALA A 121 -42.82 -45.63 -51.37
CA ALA A 121 -42.37 -46.84 -52.02
C ALA A 121 -43.35 -47.32 -53.10
N ALA A 122 -44.66 -47.28 -52.85
CA ALA A 122 -45.68 -47.66 -53.83
C ALA A 122 -45.67 -46.76 -55.07
N ALA A 123 -45.50 -45.45 -54.89
CA ALA A 123 -45.38 -44.49 -55.98
C ALA A 123 -44.11 -44.76 -56.81
N LEU A 124 -42.96 -44.97 -56.15
CA LEU A 124 -41.69 -45.27 -56.81
C LEU A 124 -41.70 -46.61 -57.54
N VAL A 125 -42.45 -47.61 -57.04
CA VAL A 125 -42.68 -48.88 -57.75
C VAL A 125 -43.50 -48.66 -59.03
N ALA A 126 -44.49 -47.76 -59.02
CA ALA A 126 -45.29 -47.44 -60.20
C ALA A 126 -44.50 -46.63 -61.24
N GLU A 127 -43.52 -45.85 -60.81
CA GLU A 127 -42.56 -45.12 -61.65
C GLU A 127 -41.37 -46.00 -62.11
N GLU A 128 -41.35 -47.28 -61.74
CA GLU A 128 -40.27 -48.23 -62.04
C GLU A 128 -38.87 -47.80 -61.51
N SER A 129 -38.84 -47.00 -60.44
CA SER A 129 -37.61 -46.51 -59.79
C SER A 129 -37.11 -47.48 -58.72
N GLY A 130 -36.49 -48.59 -59.15
CA GLY A 130 -36.16 -49.74 -58.31
C GLY A 130 -35.35 -49.48 -57.04
N GLU A 131 -34.23 -48.75 -57.11
CA GLU A 131 -33.37 -48.48 -55.93
C GLU A 131 -34.07 -47.62 -54.88
N ALA A 132 -34.70 -46.51 -55.31
CA ALA A 132 -35.39 -45.60 -54.42
C ALA A 132 -36.62 -46.28 -53.80
N ALA A 133 -37.35 -47.08 -54.60
CA ALA A 133 -38.47 -47.88 -54.12
C ALA A 133 -38.03 -48.88 -53.03
N LEU A 134 -36.90 -49.56 -53.21
CA LEU A 134 -36.38 -50.51 -52.22
C LEU A 134 -36.02 -49.80 -50.91
N ALA A 135 -35.28 -48.69 -50.97
CA ALA A 135 -34.91 -47.93 -49.78
C ALA A 135 -36.14 -47.38 -49.02
N ALA A 136 -37.18 -46.92 -49.75
CA ALA A 136 -38.44 -46.51 -49.14
C ALA A 136 -39.19 -47.70 -48.52
N ALA A 137 -39.23 -48.85 -49.18
CA ALA A 137 -39.88 -50.06 -48.67
C ALA A 137 -39.19 -50.60 -47.40
N GLU A 138 -37.86 -50.54 -47.31
CA GLU A 138 -37.09 -50.91 -46.11
C GLU A 138 -37.36 -49.97 -44.94
N ARG A 139 -37.44 -48.65 -45.18
CA ARG A 139 -37.85 -47.67 -44.17
C ARG A 139 -39.27 -47.92 -43.68
N ALA A 140 -40.19 -48.26 -44.58
CA ALA A 140 -41.56 -48.63 -44.21
C ALA A 140 -41.57 -49.88 -43.32
N LEU A 141 -40.86 -50.94 -43.72
CA LEU A 141 -40.76 -52.19 -42.97
C LEU A 141 -40.17 -51.97 -41.56
N THR A 142 -39.09 -51.21 -41.45
CA THR A 142 -38.45 -50.92 -40.15
C THR A 142 -39.37 -50.09 -39.25
N SER A 143 -40.08 -49.11 -39.81
CA SER A 143 -41.00 -48.26 -39.05
C SER A 143 -42.19 -49.06 -38.53
N PHE A 144 -42.79 -49.90 -39.38
CA PHE A 144 -43.91 -50.77 -38.97
C PHE A 144 -43.48 -51.85 -37.97
N SER A 145 -42.34 -52.51 -38.19
CA SER A 145 -41.78 -53.46 -37.21
C SER A 145 -41.47 -52.76 -35.88
N GLY A 146 -40.96 -51.53 -35.93
CA GLY A 146 -40.72 -50.70 -34.74
C GLY A 146 -42.00 -50.33 -34.01
N ALA A 147 -43.06 -49.97 -34.73
CA ALA A 147 -44.38 -49.70 -34.17
C ALA A 147 -44.96 -50.94 -33.47
N ARG A 148 -44.89 -52.11 -34.12
CA ARG A 148 -45.35 -53.38 -33.54
C ARG A 148 -44.59 -53.74 -32.25
N LEU A 149 -43.27 -53.58 -32.25
CA LEU A 149 -42.41 -53.97 -31.12
C LEU A 149 -42.20 -52.87 -30.08
N PHE A 150 -42.89 -51.73 -30.19
CA PHE A 150 -42.64 -50.54 -29.37
C PHE A 150 -42.68 -50.82 -27.86
N LYS A 151 -43.71 -51.51 -27.39
CA LYS A 151 -43.89 -51.85 -25.97
C LYS A 151 -42.82 -52.81 -25.44
N ILE A 152 -42.42 -53.80 -26.25
CA ILE A 152 -41.33 -54.72 -25.91
C ILE A 152 -40.01 -53.95 -25.78
N ARG A 153 -39.72 -53.04 -26.72
CA ARG A 153 -38.52 -52.18 -26.66
C ARG A 153 -38.52 -51.25 -25.45
N ALA A 154 -39.68 -50.73 -25.05
CA ALA A 154 -39.81 -49.93 -23.82
C ALA A 154 -39.49 -50.77 -22.56
N ALA A 155 -39.97 -52.02 -22.50
CA ALA A 155 -39.64 -52.94 -21.42
C ALA A 155 -38.15 -53.33 -21.41
N GLU A 156 -37.52 -53.50 -22.58
CA GLU A 156 -36.07 -53.72 -22.70
C GLU A 156 -35.25 -52.52 -22.20
N ALA A 157 -35.70 -51.30 -22.50
CA ALA A 157 -35.07 -50.09 -21.97
C ALA A 157 -35.18 -50.01 -20.44
N ALA A 158 -36.34 -50.35 -19.87
CA ALA A 158 -36.54 -50.43 -18.43
C ALA A 158 -35.67 -51.51 -17.78
N ARG A 159 -35.50 -52.67 -18.45
CA ARG A 159 -34.58 -53.74 -18.04
C ARG A 159 -33.13 -53.23 -17.94
N ALA A 160 -32.64 -52.53 -18.97
CA ALA A 160 -31.30 -51.97 -18.98
C ALA A 160 -31.10 -50.89 -17.88
N ALA A 161 -32.13 -50.08 -17.61
CA ALA A 161 -32.10 -49.11 -16.50
C ALA A 161 -32.01 -49.81 -15.14
N ALA A 162 -32.80 -50.87 -14.93
CA ALA A 162 -32.74 -51.70 -13.73
C ALA A 162 -31.38 -52.41 -13.57
N GLU A 163 -30.78 -52.90 -14.65
CA GLU A 163 -29.42 -53.46 -14.65
C GLU A 163 -28.38 -52.41 -14.20
N THR A 164 -28.49 -51.17 -14.69
CA THR A 164 -27.62 -50.06 -14.28
C THR A 164 -27.76 -49.75 -12.79
N ALA A 165 -28.96 -49.92 -12.23
CA ALA A 165 -29.22 -49.80 -10.80
C ALA A 165 -28.72 -51.00 -9.98
N GLN A 166 -28.17 -52.04 -10.62
CA GLN A 166 -27.77 -53.32 -10.02
C GLN A 166 -28.93 -54.16 -9.48
N ALA A 167 -30.12 -54.02 -10.07
CA ALA A 167 -31.28 -54.84 -9.71
C ALA A 167 -31.05 -56.37 -9.84
N PRO A 168 -30.26 -56.90 -10.80
CA PRO A 168 -29.99 -58.33 -10.86
C PRO A 168 -29.35 -58.92 -9.60
N SER A 169 -28.59 -58.14 -8.83
CA SER A 169 -28.00 -58.57 -7.56
C SER A 169 -28.83 -58.13 -6.35
N LEU A 170 -29.29 -56.88 -6.31
CA LEU A 170 -29.95 -56.30 -5.14
C LEU A 170 -31.44 -56.69 -5.03
N GLU A 171 -32.11 -56.86 -6.16
CA GLU A 171 -33.54 -57.15 -6.30
C GLU A 171 -33.75 -58.40 -7.18
N ALA A 172 -32.86 -59.39 -7.05
CA ALA A 172 -32.74 -60.55 -7.95
C ALA A 172 -34.07 -61.26 -8.26
N ALA A 173 -34.91 -61.49 -7.25
CA ALA A 173 -36.20 -62.16 -7.43
C ALA A 173 -37.20 -61.31 -8.25
N ALA A 174 -37.24 -60.00 -8.00
CA ALA A 174 -38.13 -59.09 -8.73
C ALA A 174 -37.65 -58.89 -10.17
N PHE A 175 -36.34 -58.78 -10.38
CA PHE A 175 -35.73 -58.68 -11.70
C PHE A 175 -35.99 -59.95 -12.54
N ALA A 176 -35.78 -61.14 -11.96
CA ALA A 176 -36.05 -62.40 -12.64
C ALA A 176 -37.53 -62.57 -13.00
N ALA A 177 -38.46 -62.15 -12.13
CA ALA A 177 -39.90 -62.17 -12.44
C ALA A 177 -40.26 -61.21 -13.59
N ALA A 178 -39.63 -60.03 -13.65
CA ALA A 178 -39.80 -59.09 -14.77
C ALA A 178 -39.23 -59.65 -16.08
N ASP A 179 -38.07 -60.30 -16.04
CA ASP A 179 -37.46 -60.97 -17.19
C ASP A 179 -38.34 -62.10 -17.74
N GLN A 180 -38.94 -62.91 -16.86
CA GLN A 180 -39.91 -63.93 -17.27
C GLN A 180 -41.15 -63.31 -17.93
N THR A 181 -41.65 -62.20 -17.40
CA THR A 181 -42.81 -61.49 -17.96
C THR A 181 -42.48 -60.90 -19.34
N LEU A 182 -41.26 -60.37 -19.53
CA LEU A 182 -40.78 -59.90 -20.83
C LEU A 182 -40.62 -61.04 -21.84
N ALA A 183 -40.11 -62.20 -21.41
CA ALA A 183 -40.01 -63.39 -22.25
C ALA A 183 -41.40 -63.86 -22.73
N ALA A 184 -42.38 -63.90 -21.83
CA ALA A 184 -43.77 -64.22 -22.17
C ALA A 184 -44.40 -63.18 -23.11
N ALA A 185 -44.06 -61.89 -22.97
CA ALA A 185 -44.50 -60.85 -23.89
C ALA A 185 -43.97 -61.07 -25.31
N ARG A 186 -42.69 -61.47 -25.45
CA ARG A 186 -42.08 -61.80 -26.75
C ARG A 186 -42.74 -63.03 -27.37
N GLU A 187 -42.95 -64.09 -26.59
CA GLU A 187 -43.64 -65.30 -27.06
C GLU A 187 -45.07 -65.00 -27.52
N ALA A 188 -45.82 -64.17 -26.78
CA ALA A 188 -47.16 -63.74 -27.18
C ALA A 188 -47.14 -62.89 -28.46
N MET A 189 -46.13 -62.03 -28.63
CA MET A 189 -45.94 -61.22 -29.84
C MET A 189 -45.66 -62.09 -31.07
N ASP A 190 -44.80 -63.11 -30.93
CA ASP A 190 -44.48 -64.06 -32.00
C ASP A 190 -45.66 -64.98 -32.32
N ALA A 191 -46.50 -65.28 -31.33
CA ALA A 191 -47.77 -66.02 -31.50
C ALA A 191 -48.94 -65.16 -31.99
N HIS A 192 -48.70 -63.91 -32.40
CA HIS A 192 -49.72 -62.95 -32.87
C HIS A 192 -50.84 -62.63 -31.85
N ARG A 193 -50.59 -62.86 -30.55
CA ARG A 193 -51.49 -62.50 -29.43
C ARG A 193 -51.16 -61.10 -28.92
N TYR A 194 -51.39 -60.08 -29.76
CA TYR A 194 -50.82 -58.75 -29.55
C TYR A 194 -51.30 -58.01 -28.30
N ASP A 195 -52.58 -58.09 -27.96
CA ASP A 195 -53.11 -57.46 -26.73
C ASP A 195 -52.46 -58.04 -25.47
N GLU A 196 -52.28 -59.37 -25.44
CA GLU A 196 -51.59 -60.06 -24.36
C GLU A 196 -50.11 -59.66 -24.31
N ALA A 197 -49.43 -59.61 -25.46
CA ALA A 197 -48.04 -59.19 -25.56
C ALA A 197 -47.81 -57.77 -25.03
N ASN A 198 -48.67 -56.81 -25.43
CA ASN A 198 -48.58 -55.43 -24.98
C ASN A 198 -48.83 -55.29 -23.48
N ARG A 199 -49.86 -55.98 -22.95
CA ARG A 199 -50.15 -55.99 -21.50
C ARG A 199 -48.98 -56.56 -20.70
N LEU A 200 -48.40 -57.67 -21.16
CA LEU A 200 -47.23 -58.28 -20.52
C LEU A 200 -45.99 -57.40 -20.62
N ALA A 201 -45.76 -56.73 -21.76
CA ALA A 201 -44.65 -55.80 -21.92
C ALA A 201 -44.77 -54.57 -20.99
N ASP A 202 -45.96 -53.98 -20.87
CA ASP A 202 -46.23 -52.89 -19.91
C ASP A 202 -46.03 -53.35 -18.46
N GLN A 203 -46.50 -54.57 -18.13
CA GLN A 203 -46.28 -55.17 -16.82
C GLN A 203 -44.78 -55.39 -16.54
N ALA A 204 -44.02 -55.92 -17.50
CA ALA A 204 -42.58 -56.12 -17.37
C ALA A 204 -41.84 -54.78 -17.19
N ALA A 205 -42.18 -53.76 -17.99
CA ALA A 205 -41.62 -52.42 -17.86
C ALA A 205 -41.85 -51.82 -16.47
N ALA A 206 -43.08 -51.93 -15.94
CA ALA A 206 -43.41 -51.46 -14.60
C ALA A 206 -42.67 -52.24 -13.50
N GLN A 207 -42.52 -53.56 -13.67
CA GLN A 207 -41.76 -54.41 -12.73
C GLN A 207 -40.27 -54.07 -12.74
N PHE A 208 -39.65 -53.85 -13.91
CA PHE A 208 -38.27 -53.37 -14.01
C PHE A 208 -38.08 -52.00 -13.39
N ALA A 209 -38.97 -51.04 -13.67
CA ALA A 209 -38.91 -49.70 -13.06
C ALA A 209 -39.04 -49.77 -11.52
N SER A 210 -39.90 -50.65 -11.00
CA SER A 210 -40.00 -50.89 -9.56
C SER A 210 -38.71 -51.49 -8.97
N ALA A 211 -38.09 -52.46 -9.66
CA ALA A 211 -36.82 -53.05 -9.26
C ALA A 211 -35.65 -52.04 -9.32
N GLU A 212 -35.63 -51.18 -10.34
CA GLU A 212 -34.67 -50.06 -10.46
C GLU A 212 -34.78 -49.14 -9.23
N SER A 213 -35.99 -48.65 -8.93
CA SER A 213 -36.24 -47.73 -7.83
C SER A 213 -35.81 -48.31 -6.48
N ARG A 214 -36.20 -49.55 -6.17
CA ARG A 214 -35.81 -50.23 -4.92
C ARG A 214 -34.30 -50.47 -4.82
N SER A 215 -33.64 -50.75 -5.94
CA SER A 215 -32.19 -50.95 -5.98
C SER A 215 -31.44 -49.66 -5.68
N TRP A 216 -31.85 -48.54 -6.28
CA TRP A 216 -31.31 -47.22 -5.93
C TRP A 216 -31.56 -46.86 -4.47
N GLU A 217 -32.76 -47.13 -3.95
CA GLU A 217 -33.09 -46.90 -2.54
C GLU A 217 -32.14 -47.65 -1.60
N ARG A 218 -31.88 -48.94 -1.85
CA ARG A 218 -30.92 -49.73 -1.05
C ARG A 218 -29.51 -49.17 -1.12
N ARG A 219 -29.04 -48.84 -2.32
CA ARG A 219 -27.69 -48.27 -2.51
C ARG A 219 -27.54 -46.94 -1.78
N VAL A 220 -28.56 -46.07 -1.80
CA VAL A 220 -28.56 -44.83 -1.01
C VAL A 220 -28.59 -45.13 0.49
N ALA A 221 -29.34 -46.13 0.93
CA ALA A 221 -29.38 -46.51 2.35
C ALA A 221 -28.03 -47.02 2.87
N GLU A 222 -27.23 -47.68 2.02
CA GLU A 222 -25.87 -48.12 2.34
C GLU A 222 -24.84 -46.97 2.30
N LEU A 223 -25.00 -46.05 1.36
CA LEU A 223 -24.08 -44.92 1.15
C LEU A 223 -24.28 -43.78 2.16
N ALA A 224 -25.52 -43.48 2.52
CA ALA A 224 -25.86 -42.31 3.34
C ALA A 224 -25.15 -42.31 4.72
N PRO A 225 -25.07 -43.43 5.48
CA PRO A 225 -24.33 -43.45 6.74
C PRO A 225 -22.84 -43.15 6.59
N GLN A 226 -22.23 -43.52 5.45
CA GLN A 226 -20.83 -43.23 5.17
C GLN A 226 -20.62 -41.73 4.94
N ALA A 227 -21.48 -41.11 4.13
CA ALA A 227 -21.46 -39.67 3.89
C ALA A 227 -21.74 -38.87 5.18
N GLU A 228 -22.70 -39.31 6.00
CA GLU A 228 -22.97 -38.73 7.32
C GLU A 228 -21.76 -38.82 8.25
N GLY A 229 -21.12 -40.00 8.29
CA GLY A 229 -19.91 -40.24 9.08
C GLY A 229 -18.74 -39.34 8.68
N GLU A 230 -18.49 -39.17 7.37
CA GLU A 230 -17.42 -38.31 6.87
C GLU A 230 -17.69 -36.83 7.14
N ILE A 231 -18.92 -36.33 6.93
CA ILE A 231 -19.27 -34.94 7.26
C ILE A 231 -19.17 -34.69 8.77
N ALA A 232 -19.61 -35.63 9.61
CA ALA A 232 -19.46 -35.54 11.05
C ALA A 232 -17.97 -35.55 11.46
N PHE A 233 -17.15 -36.41 10.86
CA PHE A 233 -15.70 -36.45 11.09
C PHE A 233 -15.05 -35.10 10.74
N LEU A 234 -15.30 -34.55 9.55
CA LEU A 234 -14.73 -33.28 9.10
C LEU A 234 -15.17 -32.12 10.00
N THR A 235 -16.46 -32.06 10.36
CA THR A 235 -17.00 -31.03 11.25
C THR A 235 -16.34 -31.09 12.63
N ASN A 236 -16.23 -32.30 13.20
CA ASN A 236 -15.63 -32.50 14.52
C ASN A 236 -14.13 -32.20 14.55
N ASN A 237 -13.43 -32.36 13.42
CA ASN A 237 -12.00 -32.10 13.28
C ASN A 237 -11.70 -30.70 12.71
N LEU A 238 -12.63 -29.75 12.84
CA LEU A 238 -12.42 -28.32 12.53
C LEU A 238 -12.16 -28.03 11.04
N ALA A 239 -12.66 -28.87 10.12
CA ALA A 239 -12.60 -28.58 8.68
C ALA A 239 -13.27 -27.25 8.30
N VAL A 240 -14.30 -26.84 9.05
CA VAL A 240 -14.96 -25.53 8.90
C VAL A 240 -13.98 -24.36 9.04
N GLN A 241 -12.94 -24.50 9.86
CA GLN A 241 -11.96 -23.45 10.13
C GLN A 241 -10.69 -23.59 9.28
N TYR A 242 -10.23 -24.82 9.06
CA TYR A 242 -8.91 -25.09 8.47
C TYR A 242 -8.95 -25.66 7.04
N ALA A 243 -10.14 -25.96 6.51
CA ALA A 243 -10.36 -26.51 5.18
C ALA A 243 -11.69 -26.01 4.56
N THR A 244 -12.09 -24.78 4.86
CA THR A 244 -13.44 -24.25 4.57
C THR A 244 -13.84 -24.38 3.11
N ASP A 245 -12.96 -23.99 2.18
CA ASP A 245 -13.23 -23.98 0.75
C ASP A 245 -13.44 -25.39 0.17
N TYR A 246 -12.88 -26.41 0.84
CA TYR A 246 -13.02 -27.81 0.46
C TYR A 246 -14.16 -28.51 1.21
N PHE A 247 -14.45 -28.08 2.43
CA PHE A 247 -15.54 -28.63 3.23
C PHE A 247 -16.92 -28.23 2.67
N ARG A 248 -17.07 -27.01 2.16
CA ARG A 248 -18.36 -26.51 1.68
C ARG A 248 -18.94 -27.32 0.50
N PRO A 249 -18.19 -27.65 -0.57
CA PRO A 249 -18.68 -28.54 -1.62
C PRO A 249 -19.13 -29.91 -1.11
N ALA A 250 -18.43 -30.48 -0.12
CA ALA A 250 -18.82 -31.75 0.50
C ALA A 250 -20.16 -31.62 1.25
N LEU A 251 -20.33 -30.53 2.02
CA LEU A 251 -21.57 -30.26 2.73
C LEU A 251 -22.74 -30.01 1.78
N ASP A 252 -22.54 -29.25 0.70
CA ASP A 252 -23.59 -28.97 -0.29
C ASP A 252 -24.04 -30.27 -0.97
N ALA A 253 -23.09 -31.13 -1.39
CA ALA A 253 -23.40 -32.45 -1.96
C ALA A 253 -24.12 -33.38 -0.96
N PHE A 254 -23.76 -33.31 0.32
CA PHE A 254 -24.46 -34.03 1.39
C PHE A 254 -25.91 -33.56 1.56
N LEU A 255 -26.14 -32.25 1.52
CA LEU A 255 -27.49 -31.67 1.62
C LEU A 255 -28.34 -32.03 0.39
N ASP A 256 -27.75 -32.00 -0.81
CA ASP A 256 -28.39 -32.48 -2.05
C ASP A 256 -28.79 -33.96 -1.94
N MET A 257 -27.91 -34.81 -1.43
CA MET A 257 -28.21 -36.23 -1.20
C MET A 257 -29.43 -36.39 -0.27
N ARG A 258 -29.46 -35.65 0.84
CA ARG A 258 -30.58 -35.71 1.79
C ARG A 258 -31.88 -35.18 1.18
N GLY A 259 -31.82 -34.08 0.44
CA GLY A 259 -32.96 -33.50 -0.25
C GLY A 259 -33.56 -34.45 -1.29
N ASN A 260 -32.72 -35.00 -2.16
CA ASN A 260 -33.13 -35.94 -3.19
C ASN A 260 -33.67 -37.24 -2.60
N ARG A 261 -33.06 -37.76 -1.52
CA ARG A 261 -33.56 -38.94 -0.80
C ARG A 261 -34.95 -38.68 -0.21
N ALA A 262 -35.17 -37.53 0.41
CA ALA A 262 -36.47 -37.17 0.98
C ALA A 262 -37.56 -37.00 -0.11
N ALA A 263 -37.16 -36.61 -1.33
CA ALA A 263 -38.05 -36.50 -2.48
C ALA A 263 -38.30 -37.83 -3.23
N GLY A 264 -37.67 -38.94 -2.82
CA GLY A 264 -37.76 -40.23 -3.52
C GLY A 264 -36.94 -40.32 -4.81
N LEU A 265 -36.07 -39.33 -5.09
CA LEU A 265 -35.17 -39.28 -6.24
C LEU A 265 -33.88 -40.04 -5.93
N TYR A 266 -33.98 -41.36 -5.77
CA TYR A 266 -32.89 -42.18 -5.22
C TYR A 266 -31.64 -42.25 -6.12
N LYS A 267 -31.80 -42.17 -7.45
CA LYS A 267 -30.66 -42.17 -8.38
C LYS A 267 -29.83 -40.89 -8.24
N GLU A 268 -30.51 -39.75 -8.17
CA GLU A 268 -29.91 -38.44 -7.95
C GLU A 268 -29.32 -38.32 -6.54
N ALA A 269 -29.99 -38.91 -5.54
CA ALA A 269 -29.47 -38.98 -4.18
C ALA A 269 -28.17 -39.80 -4.13
N TYR A 270 -28.11 -40.95 -4.79
CA TYR A 270 -26.90 -41.78 -4.86
C TYR A 270 -25.73 -41.01 -5.50
N ALA A 271 -25.96 -40.37 -6.65
CA ALA A 271 -24.95 -39.56 -7.32
C ALA A 271 -24.46 -38.39 -6.45
N ALA A 272 -25.36 -37.72 -5.71
CA ALA A 272 -24.98 -36.67 -4.76
C ALA A 272 -24.16 -37.23 -3.58
N GLY A 273 -24.50 -38.42 -3.07
CA GLY A 273 -23.73 -39.10 -2.02
C GLY A 273 -22.32 -39.48 -2.46
N GLU A 274 -22.14 -39.99 -3.69
CA GLU A 274 -20.80 -40.29 -4.22
C GLU A 274 -19.96 -39.02 -4.34
N ARG A 275 -20.55 -37.93 -4.84
CA ARG A 275 -19.88 -36.61 -4.87
C ARG A 275 -19.51 -36.13 -3.47
N CYS A 276 -20.40 -36.29 -2.48
CA CYS A 276 -20.12 -35.95 -1.10
C CYS A 276 -18.87 -36.67 -0.59
N LEU A 277 -18.74 -37.98 -0.81
CA LEU A 277 -17.56 -38.74 -0.36
C LEU A 277 -16.27 -38.30 -1.06
N VAL A 278 -16.33 -38.02 -2.36
CA VAL A 278 -15.17 -37.52 -3.12
C VAL A 278 -14.71 -36.15 -2.59
N GLU A 279 -15.63 -35.20 -2.43
CA GLU A 279 -15.30 -33.87 -1.91
C GLU A 279 -14.88 -33.91 -0.44
N ALA A 280 -15.49 -34.79 0.38
CA ALA A 280 -15.08 -35.02 1.76
C ALA A 280 -13.63 -35.54 1.85
N GLY A 281 -13.24 -36.45 0.95
CA GLY A 281 -11.86 -36.92 0.83
C GLY A 281 -10.86 -35.80 0.54
N LYS A 282 -11.22 -34.86 -0.34
CA LYS A 282 -10.40 -33.66 -0.60
C LYS A 282 -10.31 -32.74 0.63
N ALA A 283 -11.43 -32.50 1.30
CA ALA A 283 -11.49 -31.69 2.51
C ALA A 283 -10.62 -32.29 3.63
N ARG A 284 -10.61 -33.62 3.76
CA ARG A 284 -9.74 -34.34 4.71
C ARG A 284 -8.27 -34.15 4.38
N GLY A 285 -7.88 -34.35 3.12
CA GLY A 285 -6.49 -34.14 2.69
C GLY A 285 -6.02 -32.70 2.95
N GLN A 286 -6.88 -31.71 2.69
CA GLN A 286 -6.57 -30.32 3.00
C GLN A 286 -6.46 -30.05 4.50
N LEU A 287 -7.32 -30.65 5.31
CA LEU A 287 -7.28 -30.50 6.77
C LEU A 287 -5.96 -31.02 7.35
N GLU A 288 -5.49 -32.18 6.88
CA GLU A 288 -4.19 -32.76 7.25
C GLU A 288 -3.03 -31.86 6.80
N ALA A 289 -3.07 -31.35 5.56
CA ALA A 289 -2.06 -30.42 5.06
C ALA A 289 -2.01 -29.10 5.86
N SER A 290 -3.17 -28.57 6.25
CA SER A 290 -3.26 -27.38 7.11
C SER A 290 -2.63 -27.62 8.48
N LEU A 291 -2.83 -28.81 9.07
CA LEU A 291 -2.17 -29.18 10.32
C LEU A 291 -0.64 -29.23 10.17
N GLU A 292 -0.12 -29.82 9.08
CA GLU A 292 1.32 -29.84 8.82
C GLU A 292 1.92 -28.43 8.71
N SER A 293 1.22 -27.51 8.03
CA SER A 293 1.63 -26.11 7.92
C SER A 293 1.71 -25.43 9.29
N VAL A 294 0.69 -25.63 10.14
CA VAL A 294 0.68 -25.12 11.51
C VAL A 294 1.86 -25.69 12.31
N VAL A 295 2.10 -27.00 12.21
CA VAL A 295 3.19 -27.64 12.94
C VAL A 295 4.54 -27.08 12.51
N ALA A 296 4.80 -27.00 11.20
CA ALA A 296 6.05 -26.45 10.68
C ALA A 296 6.28 -25.01 11.14
N ARG A 297 5.23 -24.18 11.12
CA ARG A 297 5.29 -22.78 11.58
C ARG A 297 5.63 -22.69 13.06
N GLU A 298 4.89 -23.39 13.94
CA GLU A 298 5.12 -23.30 15.38
C GLU A 298 6.43 -23.97 15.81
N THR A 299 6.88 -25.01 15.11
CA THR A 299 8.19 -25.63 15.36
C THR A 299 9.32 -24.65 15.08
N ARG A 300 9.27 -23.93 13.95
CA ARG A 300 10.22 -22.87 13.63
C ARG A 300 10.21 -21.75 14.69
N ARG A 301 9.04 -21.36 15.18
CA ARG A 301 8.93 -20.35 16.24
C ARG A 301 9.51 -20.83 17.57
N LEU A 302 9.36 -22.12 17.89
CA LEU A 302 9.97 -22.72 19.08
C LEU A 302 11.50 -22.78 18.95
N GLU A 303 12.04 -23.06 17.77
CA GLU A 303 13.49 -23.00 17.48
C GLU A 303 14.02 -21.56 17.64
N GLN A 304 13.33 -20.58 17.05
CA GLN A 304 13.66 -19.16 17.19
C GLN A 304 13.65 -18.70 18.66
N LEU A 305 12.69 -19.17 19.47
CA LEU A 305 12.70 -18.92 20.92
C LEU A 305 13.99 -19.46 21.55
N GLY A 306 14.46 -20.64 21.12
CA GLY A 306 15.73 -21.23 21.56
C GLY A 306 16.96 -20.37 21.22
N GLU A 307 16.99 -19.75 20.04
CA GLU A 307 18.11 -18.91 19.57
C GLU A 307 18.20 -17.54 20.27
N ILE A 308 17.08 -17.02 20.79
CA ILE A 308 17.05 -15.72 21.45
C ILE A 308 17.31 -15.79 22.95
N VAL A 309 17.22 -16.97 23.57
CA VAL A 309 17.53 -17.15 24.99
C VAL A 309 19.03 -16.99 25.21
N SER A 310 19.42 -16.07 26.12
CA SER A 310 20.83 -15.69 26.35
C SER A 310 21.37 -16.07 27.73
N ASP A 311 20.51 -16.25 28.74
CA ASP A 311 20.89 -16.52 30.13
C ASP A 311 19.93 -17.51 30.83
N GLU A 312 20.28 -17.92 32.06
CA GLU A 312 19.48 -18.88 32.86
C GLU A 312 18.05 -18.36 33.14
N VAL A 313 17.88 -17.06 33.33
CA VAL A 313 16.58 -16.42 33.54
C VAL A 313 15.73 -16.50 32.28
N GLY A 314 16.32 -16.24 31.11
CA GLY A 314 15.68 -16.40 29.80
C GLY A 314 15.31 -17.85 29.51
N ILE A 315 16.13 -18.82 29.94
CA ILE A 315 15.79 -20.26 29.85
C ILE A 315 14.50 -20.53 30.65
N ALA A 316 14.40 -20.02 31.87
CA ALA A 316 13.21 -20.19 32.69
C ALA A 316 11.96 -19.52 32.08
N MET A 317 12.10 -18.33 31.49
CA MET A 317 11.00 -17.63 30.78
C MET A 317 10.52 -18.40 29.54
N ALA A 318 11.44 -19.03 28.80
CA ALA A 318 11.13 -19.84 27.62
C ALA A 318 10.46 -21.19 27.94
N GLU A 319 10.47 -21.63 29.20
CA GLU A 319 10.02 -22.98 29.56
C GLU A 319 8.53 -23.19 29.33
N SER A 320 7.70 -22.16 29.46
CA SER A 320 6.26 -22.24 29.14
C SER A 320 6.01 -22.63 27.68
N GLY A 321 6.73 -22.00 26.74
CA GLY A 321 6.69 -22.34 25.31
C GLY A 321 7.25 -23.74 25.03
N ARG A 322 8.37 -24.12 25.67
CA ARG A 322 8.96 -25.47 25.52
C ARG A 322 8.05 -26.57 26.05
N ALA A 323 7.41 -26.37 27.20
CA ALA A 323 6.47 -27.31 27.80
C ALA A 323 5.21 -27.48 26.92
N ALA A 324 4.67 -26.37 26.40
CA ALA A 324 3.58 -26.42 25.43
C ALA A 324 4.01 -27.16 24.15
N GLY A 325 5.25 -26.97 23.70
CA GLY A 325 5.81 -27.64 22.52
C GLY A 325 5.87 -29.15 22.68
N ARG A 326 6.39 -29.63 23.84
CA ARG A 326 6.38 -31.06 24.19
C ARG A 326 4.96 -31.63 24.20
N THR A 327 4.00 -30.89 24.77
CA THR A 327 2.59 -31.29 24.81
C THR A 327 1.98 -31.40 23.42
N ALA A 328 2.25 -30.43 22.53
CA ALA A 328 1.78 -30.44 21.14
C ALA A 328 2.35 -31.61 20.34
N VAL A 329 3.64 -31.92 20.51
CA VAL A 329 4.28 -33.09 19.87
C VAL A 329 3.68 -34.41 20.35
N VAL A 330 3.47 -34.56 21.66
CA VAL A 330 2.83 -35.77 22.22
C VAL A 330 1.38 -35.91 21.71
N THR A 331 0.62 -34.81 21.71
CA THR A 331 -0.77 -34.81 21.23
C THR A 331 -0.84 -35.19 19.75
N ARG A 332 0.06 -34.65 18.91
CA ARG A 332 0.13 -35.02 17.49
C ARG A 332 0.35 -36.52 17.26
N ARG A 333 1.13 -37.18 18.11
CA ARG A 333 1.38 -38.63 18.01
C ARG A 333 0.15 -39.48 18.30
N THR A 334 -0.89 -38.92 18.91
CA THR A 334 -2.15 -39.63 19.15
C THR A 334 -3.00 -39.79 17.88
N GLY A 335 -2.74 -39.00 16.84
CA GLY A 335 -3.52 -39.00 15.59
C GLY A 335 -4.84 -38.24 15.66
N ASP A 336 -5.20 -37.67 16.81
CA ASP A 336 -6.40 -36.81 16.95
C ASP A 336 -6.11 -35.42 16.35
N LEU A 337 -6.72 -35.14 15.18
CA LEU A 337 -6.54 -33.89 14.46
C LEU A 337 -7.04 -32.69 15.26
N ARG A 338 -8.23 -32.77 15.87
CA ARG A 338 -8.80 -31.68 16.67
C ARG A 338 -7.90 -31.35 17.86
N ALA A 339 -7.51 -32.37 18.63
CA ALA A 339 -6.64 -32.18 19.78
C ALA A 339 -5.28 -31.61 19.34
N SER A 340 -4.77 -32.02 18.17
CA SER A 340 -3.55 -31.47 17.60
C SER A 340 -3.69 -29.97 17.29
N PHE A 341 -4.72 -29.54 16.56
CA PHE A 341 -4.94 -28.12 16.29
C PHE A 341 -5.02 -27.28 17.57
N VAL A 342 -5.77 -27.76 18.57
CA VAL A 342 -5.89 -27.08 19.87
C VAL A 342 -4.54 -27.01 20.59
N ALA A 343 -3.76 -28.09 20.57
CA ALA A 343 -2.46 -28.11 21.21
C ALA A 343 -1.46 -27.16 20.54
N TYR A 344 -1.50 -27.03 19.21
CA TYR A 344 -0.66 -26.07 18.48
C TYR A 344 -1.15 -24.62 18.62
N GLU A 345 -2.44 -24.37 18.80
CA GLU A 345 -2.95 -23.04 19.16
C GLU A 345 -2.47 -22.62 20.56
N ASN A 346 -2.51 -23.55 21.52
CA ASN A 346 -1.97 -23.32 22.86
C ASN A 346 -0.46 -23.10 22.85
N LEU A 347 0.28 -23.85 22.01
CA LEU A 347 1.70 -23.61 21.76
C LEU A 347 1.93 -22.20 21.21
N SER A 348 1.17 -21.77 20.20
CA SER A 348 1.30 -20.42 19.64
C SER A 348 1.13 -19.32 20.70
N LYS A 349 0.10 -19.43 21.55
CA LYS A 349 -0.14 -18.50 22.66
C LYS A 349 1.00 -18.53 23.70
N ALA A 350 1.50 -19.71 24.03
CA ALA A 350 2.63 -19.87 24.96
C ALA A 350 3.92 -19.27 24.37
N LEU A 351 4.16 -19.46 23.07
CA LEU A 351 5.29 -18.86 22.36
C LEU A 351 5.20 -17.35 22.31
N ASP A 352 4.03 -16.76 22.05
CA ASP A 352 3.83 -15.30 22.09
C ASP A 352 4.23 -14.72 23.46
N GLY A 353 3.76 -15.35 24.54
CA GLY A 353 4.12 -14.95 25.91
C GLY A 353 5.60 -15.11 26.21
N ALA A 354 6.16 -16.28 25.91
CA ALA A 354 7.57 -16.60 26.17
C ALA A 354 8.53 -15.68 25.38
N VAL A 355 8.26 -15.46 24.09
CA VAL A 355 9.04 -14.57 23.23
C VAL A 355 9.04 -13.15 23.77
N ALA A 356 7.86 -12.61 24.11
CA ALA A 356 7.76 -11.24 24.62
C ALA A 356 8.55 -11.07 25.92
N GLN A 357 8.51 -12.06 26.81
CA GLN A 357 9.28 -12.05 28.06
C GLN A 357 10.79 -12.11 27.80
N VAL A 358 11.27 -13.04 26.97
CA VAL A 358 12.70 -13.19 26.66
C VAL A 358 13.26 -11.97 25.94
N VAL A 359 12.55 -11.41 24.96
CA VAL A 359 12.97 -10.19 24.25
C VAL A 359 13.05 -9.01 25.21
N THR A 360 12.07 -8.85 26.10
CA THR A 360 12.08 -7.79 27.12
C THR A 360 13.27 -7.94 28.07
N ARG A 361 13.54 -9.17 28.53
CA ARG A 361 14.70 -9.49 29.38
C ARG A 361 16.02 -9.15 28.70
N ASN A 362 16.20 -9.59 27.44
CA ASN A 362 17.41 -9.29 26.67
C ASN A 362 17.65 -7.78 26.54
N ARG A 363 16.61 -6.99 26.27
CA ARG A 363 16.70 -5.52 26.21
C ARG A 363 17.14 -4.92 27.54
N GLN A 364 16.60 -5.40 28.65
CA GLN A 364 16.98 -4.94 29.99
C GLN A 364 18.44 -5.26 30.31
N VAL A 365 18.94 -6.44 29.92
CA VAL A 365 20.35 -6.80 30.08
C VAL A 365 21.25 -5.89 29.26
N MET A 366 20.93 -5.70 27.97
CA MET A 366 21.67 -4.80 27.08
C MET A 366 21.69 -3.37 27.63
N TYR A 367 20.52 -2.82 27.99
CA TYR A 367 20.40 -1.51 28.63
C TYR A 367 21.29 -1.39 29.87
N ALA A 368 21.17 -2.34 30.81
CA ALA A 368 21.94 -2.30 32.06
C ALA A 368 23.45 -2.37 31.80
N GLN A 369 23.89 -3.21 30.86
CA GLN A 369 25.28 -3.34 30.46
C GLN A 369 25.82 -2.05 29.83
N ARG A 370 25.12 -1.47 28.85
CA ARG A 370 25.55 -0.23 28.17
C ARG A 370 25.50 0.98 29.09
N LYS A 371 24.47 1.07 29.93
CA LYS A 371 24.37 2.13 30.95
C LYS A 371 25.54 2.06 31.92
N ALA A 372 25.90 0.87 32.42
CA ALA A 372 27.05 0.71 33.28
C ALA A 372 28.37 1.11 32.61
N GLN A 373 28.55 0.80 31.30
CA GLN A 373 29.71 1.25 30.52
C GLN A 373 29.76 2.78 30.37
N LEU A 374 28.63 3.42 30.04
CA LEU A 374 28.55 4.89 29.94
C LEU A 374 28.79 5.56 31.31
N ASP A 375 28.22 5.01 32.39
CA ASP A 375 28.40 5.54 33.74
C ASP A 375 29.85 5.37 34.24
N ALA A 376 30.53 4.29 33.84
CA ALA A 376 31.98 4.14 34.07
C ALA A 376 32.77 5.26 33.38
N TRP A 377 32.42 5.63 32.14
CA TRP A 377 33.01 6.77 31.46
C TRP A 377 32.69 8.10 32.16
N ARG A 378 31.45 8.31 32.62
CA ARG A 378 31.08 9.51 33.40
C ARG A 378 31.90 9.64 34.69
N ALA A 379 32.12 8.53 35.39
CA ALA A 379 32.92 8.49 36.62
C ALA A 379 34.39 8.90 36.39
N THR A 380 34.91 8.80 35.16
CA THR A 380 36.24 9.33 34.84
C THR A 380 36.30 10.85 34.77
N GLY A 381 35.15 11.55 34.70
CA GLY A 381 35.07 13.01 34.58
C GLY A 381 35.25 13.55 33.16
N ALA A 382 35.16 12.70 32.14
CA ALA A 382 35.35 13.08 30.74
C ALA A 382 34.12 13.74 30.07
N GLU A 383 32.93 13.68 30.70
CA GLU A 383 31.68 14.16 30.11
C GLU A 383 31.72 15.61 29.59
N PRO A 384 32.30 16.60 30.30
CA PRO A 384 32.37 17.98 29.79
C PRO A 384 33.17 18.10 28.48
N LEU A 385 34.09 17.16 28.21
CA LEU A 385 34.93 17.18 27.03
C LEU A 385 34.24 16.62 25.78
N ALA A 386 33.14 15.88 25.92
CA ALA A 386 32.40 15.29 24.81
C ALA A 386 30.89 15.27 25.09
N ALA A 387 30.35 16.35 25.67
CA ALA A 387 28.99 16.39 26.22
C ALA A 387 27.90 15.99 25.21
N ALA A 388 28.06 16.35 23.92
CA ALA A 388 27.13 15.97 22.87
C ALA A 388 27.09 14.45 22.63
N THR A 389 28.26 13.79 22.65
CA THR A 389 28.38 12.34 22.51
C THR A 389 27.76 11.61 23.70
N PHE A 390 28.07 12.05 24.93
CA PHE A 390 27.46 11.48 26.14
C PHE A 390 25.93 11.61 26.12
N LYS A 391 25.40 12.75 25.68
CA LYS A 391 23.96 12.95 25.52
C LYS A 391 23.37 12.00 24.46
N SER A 392 23.98 11.94 23.28
CA SER A 392 23.56 11.04 22.19
C SER A 392 23.55 9.58 22.64
N LEU A 393 24.63 9.08 23.24
CA LEU A 393 24.72 7.72 23.75
C LEU A 393 23.69 7.45 24.84
N SER A 394 23.45 8.40 25.75
CA SER A 394 22.43 8.25 26.78
C SER A 394 21.03 8.10 26.17
N GLU A 395 20.70 8.89 25.15
CA GLU A 395 19.42 8.80 24.43
C GLU A 395 19.29 7.48 23.65
N GLN A 396 20.37 7.05 22.98
CA GLN A 396 20.40 5.77 22.27
C GLN A 396 20.26 4.56 23.22
N ILE A 397 20.94 4.59 24.39
CA ILE A 397 20.82 3.54 25.41
C ILE A 397 19.40 3.46 25.95
N GLU A 398 18.77 4.59 26.31
CA GLU A 398 17.37 4.62 26.75
C GLU A 398 16.42 4.08 25.66
N SER A 399 16.75 4.31 24.38
CA SER A 399 15.95 3.78 23.26
C SER A 399 15.91 2.25 23.17
N LEU A 400 16.89 1.53 23.76
CA LEU A 400 16.87 0.06 23.83
C LEU A 400 15.66 -0.48 24.60
N LEU A 401 15.09 0.32 25.50
CA LEU A 401 13.89 -0.03 26.27
C LEU A 401 12.58 0.40 25.57
N ALA A 402 12.65 1.20 24.51
CA ALA A 402 11.48 1.80 23.89
C ALA A 402 10.75 0.85 22.90
N GLY A 403 9.42 0.85 22.94
CA GLY A 403 8.54 0.21 21.96
C GLY A 403 8.14 -1.24 22.27
N PRO A 404 7.12 -1.78 21.58
CA PRO A 404 6.62 -3.13 21.80
C PRO A 404 7.71 -4.18 21.53
N ALA A 405 7.52 -5.39 22.09
CA ALA A 405 8.48 -6.50 22.04
C ALA A 405 8.14 -7.61 21.01
N PRO A 406 7.85 -7.32 19.72
CA PRO A 406 7.72 -8.39 18.75
C PRO A 406 9.10 -8.94 18.39
N LEU A 407 9.15 -10.24 18.11
CA LEU A 407 10.36 -10.96 17.68
C LEU A 407 11.06 -10.28 16.50
N ALA A 408 10.28 -9.75 15.55
CA ALA A 408 10.78 -9.09 14.33
C ALA A 408 11.69 -7.88 14.60
N ASN A 409 11.58 -7.24 15.76
CA ASN A 409 12.43 -6.10 16.13
C ASN A 409 13.70 -6.52 16.88
N ASN A 410 13.87 -7.80 17.22
CA ASN A 410 14.98 -8.25 18.07
C ASN A 410 16.35 -8.08 17.35
N GLU A 411 16.43 -8.36 16.05
CA GLU A 411 17.66 -8.13 15.26
C GLU A 411 18.01 -6.66 15.17
N ARG A 412 17.03 -5.79 14.92
CA ARG A 412 17.25 -4.34 14.87
C ARG A 412 17.80 -3.80 16.20
N ILE A 413 17.31 -4.32 17.32
CA ILE A 413 17.77 -3.93 18.65
C ILE A 413 19.17 -4.47 18.94
N ARG A 414 19.47 -5.71 18.53
CA ARG A 414 20.84 -6.22 18.59
C ARG A 414 21.80 -5.36 17.76
N GLY A 415 21.37 -4.90 16.58
CA GLY A 415 22.15 -3.97 15.76
C GLY A 415 22.39 -2.62 16.45
N ALA A 416 21.36 -2.05 17.09
CA ALA A 416 21.50 -0.82 17.87
C ALA A 416 22.43 -1.00 19.07
N ASP A 417 22.32 -2.12 19.81
CA ASP A 417 23.23 -2.44 20.91
C ASP A 417 24.69 -2.55 20.45
N GLN A 418 24.94 -3.18 19.29
CA GLN A 418 26.27 -3.27 18.69
C GLN A 418 26.83 -1.91 18.26
N GLN A 419 25.99 -1.02 17.74
CA GLN A 419 26.39 0.36 17.40
C GLN A 419 26.79 1.14 18.66
N ILE A 420 25.97 1.08 19.71
CA ILE A 420 26.27 1.71 21.01
C ILE A 420 27.58 1.14 21.57
N ALA A 421 27.80 -0.18 21.48
CA ALA A 421 29.04 -0.81 21.91
C ALA A 421 30.25 -0.27 21.16
N ALA A 422 30.17 -0.18 19.84
CA ALA A 422 31.24 0.33 19.00
C ALA A 422 31.57 1.81 19.29
N GLU A 423 30.55 2.64 19.53
CA GLU A 423 30.73 4.04 19.92
C GLU A 423 31.40 4.17 21.30
N LEU A 424 31.03 3.30 22.26
CA LEU A 424 31.65 3.25 23.58
C LEU A 424 33.12 2.75 23.54
N ASP A 425 33.46 1.85 22.61
CA ASP A 425 34.82 1.33 22.44
C ASP A 425 35.79 2.38 21.89
N VAL A 426 35.30 3.37 21.12
CA VAL A 426 36.10 4.48 20.57
C VAL A 426 35.94 5.79 21.35
N MET A 427 35.40 5.72 22.56
CA MET A 427 35.09 6.90 23.38
C MET A 427 36.34 7.70 23.75
N GLU A 428 37.47 7.05 24.04
CA GLU A 428 38.74 7.72 24.33
C GLU A 428 39.19 8.63 23.17
N GLU A 429 39.16 8.10 21.94
CA GLU A 429 39.53 8.84 20.74
C GLU A 429 38.54 9.98 20.45
N THR A 430 37.25 9.74 20.70
CA THR A 430 36.20 10.76 20.56
C THR A 430 36.42 11.93 21.52
N ILE A 431 36.75 11.65 22.78
CA ILE A 431 37.08 12.68 23.78
C ILE A 431 38.32 13.46 23.35
N ARG A 432 39.36 12.78 22.85
CA ARG A 432 40.59 13.42 22.36
C ARG A 432 40.29 14.41 21.23
N LEU A 433 39.54 13.99 20.22
CA LEU A 433 39.19 14.82 19.06
C LEU A 433 38.28 16.00 19.45
N SER A 434 37.29 15.78 20.31
CA SER A 434 36.40 16.86 20.77
C SER A 434 37.17 17.90 21.61
N THR A 435 38.11 17.45 22.43
CA THR A 435 39.04 18.33 23.16
C THR A 435 39.87 19.20 22.22
N GLU A 436 40.42 18.60 21.16
CA GLU A 436 41.18 19.31 20.12
C GLU A 436 40.35 20.37 19.41
N GLN A 437 39.11 20.02 19.07
CA GLN A 437 38.19 20.95 18.43
C GLN A 437 37.87 22.14 19.34
N MET A 438 37.55 21.92 20.61
CA MET A 438 37.28 23.01 21.55
C MET A 438 38.48 23.94 21.73
N LEU A 439 39.69 23.39 21.78
CA LEU A 439 40.92 24.20 21.85
C LEU A 439 41.17 25.00 20.56
N ALA A 440 40.84 24.43 19.40
CA ALA A 440 40.92 25.14 18.12
C ALA A 440 39.87 26.26 18.02
N GLU A 441 38.64 26.03 18.47
CA GLU A 441 37.58 27.06 18.56
C GLU A 441 37.99 28.17 19.54
N THR A 442 38.52 27.81 20.70
CA THR A 442 39.04 28.77 21.70
C THR A 442 40.16 29.62 21.09
N ARG A 443 41.11 29.01 20.37
CA ARG A 443 42.15 29.73 19.66
C ARG A 443 41.57 30.69 18.61
N SER A 444 40.60 30.23 17.83
CA SER A 444 39.93 31.07 16.82
C SER A 444 39.26 32.30 17.46
N ASN A 445 38.59 32.13 18.60
CA ASN A 445 38.01 33.23 19.37
C ASN A 445 39.09 34.22 19.84
N LEU A 446 40.23 33.72 20.34
CA LEU A 446 41.35 34.56 20.77
C LEU A 446 42.00 35.32 19.61
N GLU A 447 42.17 34.67 18.45
CA GLU A 447 42.70 35.30 17.23
C GLU A 447 41.75 36.39 16.72
N SER A 448 40.44 36.13 16.72
CA SER A 448 39.42 37.13 16.40
C SER A 448 39.48 38.31 17.39
N ALA A 449 39.50 38.02 18.70
CA ALA A 449 39.64 39.04 19.73
C ALA A 449 40.93 39.87 19.56
N ALA A 450 42.04 39.25 19.15
CA ALA A 450 43.31 39.94 18.89
C ALA A 450 43.22 40.90 17.70
N GLN A 451 42.66 40.42 16.57
CA GLN A 451 42.40 41.25 15.39
C GLN A 451 41.49 42.43 15.74
N GLU A 452 40.56 42.23 16.66
CA GLU A 452 39.66 43.28 17.12
C GLU A 452 40.29 44.29 18.09
N GLY A 453 41.55 44.09 18.49
CA GLY A 453 42.27 44.94 19.42
C GLY A 453 42.07 44.58 20.89
N GLY A 454 41.54 43.39 21.19
CA GLY A 454 41.23 42.92 22.54
C GLY A 454 42.38 43.01 23.53
N GLY A 455 43.62 42.75 23.08
CA GLY A 455 44.82 42.90 23.91
C GLY A 455 45.10 44.34 24.36
N ARG A 456 44.60 45.35 23.63
CA ARG A 456 44.68 46.77 24.02
C ARG A 456 43.48 47.21 24.84
N ILE A 457 42.27 46.73 24.48
CA ILE A 457 41.01 47.15 25.11
C ILE A 457 40.84 46.50 26.50
N PHE A 458 41.13 45.20 26.62
CA PHE A 458 41.01 44.43 27.85
C PHE A 458 42.28 43.60 28.12
N PRO A 459 43.46 44.23 28.34
CA PRO A 459 44.76 43.54 28.42
C PRO A 459 44.77 42.41 29.45
N ASN A 460 44.22 42.65 30.64
CA ASN A 460 44.18 41.65 31.71
C ASN A 460 43.21 40.48 31.42
N ARG A 461 42.16 40.68 30.62
CA ARG A 461 41.24 39.58 30.24
C ARG A 461 41.83 38.78 29.08
N PHE A 462 42.42 39.48 28.11
CA PHE A 462 43.10 38.85 26.97
C PHE A 462 44.26 37.96 27.43
N MET A 463 45.16 38.47 28.29
CA MET A 463 46.28 37.67 28.81
C MET A 463 45.82 36.46 29.62
N ARG A 464 44.73 36.60 30.41
CA ARG A 464 44.16 35.48 31.17
C ARG A 464 43.59 34.40 30.25
N ALA A 465 42.78 34.79 29.26
CA ALA A 465 42.20 33.85 28.31
C ALA A 465 43.27 33.13 27.45
N GLU A 466 44.33 33.85 27.05
CA GLU A 466 45.47 33.25 26.35
C GLU A 466 46.26 32.29 27.25
N ALA A 467 46.50 32.65 28.51
CA ALA A 467 47.17 31.78 29.48
C ALA A 467 46.35 30.51 29.76
N ALA A 468 45.03 30.64 29.94
CA ALA A 468 44.12 29.51 30.13
C ALA A 468 44.12 28.58 28.91
N TRP A 469 44.08 29.12 27.69
CA TRP A 469 44.17 28.31 26.47
C TRP A 469 45.50 27.56 26.35
N ARG A 470 46.64 28.23 26.60
CA ARG A 470 47.97 27.57 26.58
C ARG A 470 48.06 26.47 27.63
N GLN A 471 47.64 26.77 28.87
CA GLN A 471 47.61 25.80 29.95
C GLN A 471 46.77 24.58 29.59
N ALA A 472 45.59 24.77 28.99
CA ALA A 472 44.73 23.67 28.54
C ALA A 472 45.35 22.88 27.37
N GLY A 473 46.09 23.53 26.47
CA GLY A 473 46.80 22.90 25.36
C GLY A 473 47.99 22.03 25.77
N ASP A 474 48.66 22.38 26.86
CA ASP A 474 49.84 21.68 27.38
C ASP A 474 49.48 20.46 28.26
N MET A 475 48.21 20.27 28.62
CA MET A 475 47.78 19.15 29.46
C MET A 475 47.84 17.80 28.69
N PRO A 476 48.30 16.72 29.36
CA PRO A 476 48.38 15.40 28.74
C PRO A 476 46.97 14.82 28.51
N LYS A 477 46.53 14.83 27.26
CA LYS A 477 45.26 14.21 26.83
C LYS A 477 45.29 12.70 27.11
N GLY A 478 44.23 12.16 27.71
CA GLY A 478 44.12 10.73 28.04
C GLY A 478 44.52 10.35 29.47
N ARG A 479 44.93 11.31 30.32
CA ARG A 479 45.10 11.10 31.77
C ARG A 479 44.43 12.24 32.54
N ASN A 480 43.81 11.91 33.67
CA ASN A 480 43.18 12.88 34.57
C ASN A 480 42.14 13.81 33.89
N TYR A 481 41.13 13.21 33.26
CA TYR A 481 40.05 13.94 32.58
C TYR A 481 39.39 15.07 33.38
N PRO A 482 39.20 15.00 34.72
CA PRO A 482 38.61 16.10 35.47
C PRO A 482 39.42 17.40 35.38
N GLU A 483 40.75 17.31 35.47
CA GLU A 483 41.64 18.48 35.37
C GLU A 483 41.69 19.03 33.94
N VAL A 484 41.78 18.13 32.94
CA VAL A 484 41.76 18.51 31.52
C VAL A 484 40.44 19.21 31.18
N ALA A 485 39.32 18.65 31.62
CA ALA A 485 37.99 19.22 31.43
C ALA A 485 37.89 20.62 32.04
N ALA A 486 38.32 20.79 33.29
CA ALA A 486 38.30 22.08 33.96
C ALA A 486 39.10 23.14 33.19
N ALA A 487 40.32 22.81 32.75
CA ALA A 487 41.18 23.75 32.02
C ALA A 487 40.61 24.12 30.64
N VAL A 488 40.14 23.14 29.87
CA VAL A 488 39.59 23.36 28.51
C VAL A 488 38.30 24.17 28.58
N VAL A 489 37.41 23.86 29.53
CA VAL A 489 36.16 24.61 29.72
C VAL A 489 36.43 26.03 30.20
N ASP A 490 37.35 26.22 31.14
CA ASP A 490 37.77 27.56 31.59
C ASP A 490 38.35 28.39 30.44
N ALA A 491 39.28 27.83 29.67
CA ALA A 491 39.85 28.49 28.49
C ALA A 491 38.77 28.92 27.49
N ARG A 492 37.81 28.03 27.20
CA ARG A 492 36.69 28.31 26.30
C ARG A 492 35.82 29.45 26.85
N ASN A 493 35.40 29.38 28.11
CA ASN A 493 34.56 30.40 28.74
C ASN A 493 35.25 31.77 28.75
N GLN A 494 36.52 31.82 29.13
CA GLN A 494 37.29 33.07 29.11
C GLN A 494 37.41 33.67 27.70
N SER A 495 37.56 32.84 26.66
CA SER A 495 37.60 33.33 25.27
C SER A 495 36.25 33.92 24.82
N ILE A 496 35.13 33.29 25.20
CA ILE A 496 33.78 33.75 24.85
C ILE A 496 33.49 35.07 25.57
N GLU A 497 33.71 35.14 26.88
CA GLU A 497 33.51 36.36 27.67
C GLU A 497 34.33 37.54 27.13
N LEU A 498 35.55 37.28 26.64
CA LEU A 498 36.40 38.30 26.03
C LEU A 498 35.82 38.81 24.72
N VAL A 499 35.40 37.93 23.81
CA VAL A 499 34.79 38.30 22.53
C VAL A 499 33.51 39.11 22.77
N GLU A 500 32.66 38.68 23.70
CA GLU A 500 31.44 39.41 24.06
C GLU A 500 31.74 40.79 24.65
N ALA A 501 32.75 40.90 25.52
CA ALA A 501 33.16 42.19 26.08
C ALA A 501 33.67 43.16 25.01
N ILE A 502 34.47 42.68 24.05
CA ILE A 502 34.96 43.50 22.92
C ILE A 502 33.81 43.97 22.05
N ARG A 503 32.87 43.08 21.73
CA ARG A 503 31.68 43.41 20.95
C ARG A 503 30.85 44.49 21.64
N LEU A 504 30.63 44.37 22.94
CA LEU A 504 29.90 45.36 23.73
C LEU A 504 30.61 46.71 23.74
N TYR A 505 31.92 46.74 24.00
CA TYR A 505 32.73 47.96 23.98
C TYR A 505 32.66 48.70 22.63
N ARG A 506 32.72 47.98 21.52
CA ARG A 506 32.57 48.57 20.18
C ARG A 506 31.20 49.19 19.97
N ALA A 507 30.14 48.49 20.39
CA ALA A 507 28.78 48.99 20.29
C ALA A 507 28.59 50.30 21.10
N GLU A 508 29.22 50.39 22.28
CA GLU A 508 29.24 51.61 23.08
C GLU A 508 29.93 52.79 22.37
N GLY A 509 31.11 52.58 21.78
CA GLY A 509 31.83 53.63 21.06
C GLY A 509 31.06 54.16 19.84
N VAL A 510 30.40 53.26 19.08
CA VAL A 510 29.53 53.64 17.96
C VAL A 510 28.35 54.48 18.44
N TYR A 511 27.69 54.03 19.51
CA TYR A 511 26.56 54.75 20.10
C TYR A 511 26.95 56.14 20.60
N ARG A 512 28.06 56.27 21.37
CA ARG A 512 28.56 57.55 21.86
C ARG A 512 28.85 58.53 20.73
N THR A 513 29.50 58.07 19.67
CA THR A 513 29.81 58.91 18.50
C THR A 513 28.54 59.45 17.83
N ALA A 514 27.52 58.60 17.68
CA ALA A 514 26.23 59.00 17.12
C ALA A 514 25.49 59.98 18.04
N ALA A 515 25.49 59.73 19.36
CA ALA A 515 24.82 60.60 20.33
C ALA A 515 25.48 61.98 20.39
N TYR A 516 26.81 62.05 20.39
CA TYR A 516 27.55 63.31 20.34
C TYR A 516 27.22 64.12 19.09
N ARG A 517 27.12 63.47 17.92
CA ARG A 517 26.76 64.13 16.68
C ARG A 517 25.40 64.82 16.78
N GLU A 518 24.39 64.15 17.33
CA GLU A 518 23.08 64.75 17.47
C GLU A 518 23.06 65.85 18.54
N ILE A 519 23.82 65.70 19.63
CA ILE A 519 23.99 66.74 20.65
C ILE A 519 24.60 68.01 20.03
N ASP A 520 25.61 67.86 19.18
CA ASP A 520 26.23 68.96 18.45
C ASP A 520 25.24 69.62 17.48
N ASN A 521 24.41 68.83 16.78
CA ASN A 521 23.35 69.35 15.93
C ASN A 521 22.35 70.21 16.74
N ALA A 522 21.93 69.73 17.91
CA ALA A 522 21.03 70.46 18.82
C ALA A 522 21.68 71.75 19.36
N ASN A 523 22.96 71.71 19.74
CA ASN A 523 23.68 72.90 20.18
C ASN A 523 23.86 73.92 19.04
N ASN A 524 24.07 73.47 17.81
CA ASN A 524 24.13 74.34 16.64
C ASN A 524 22.76 74.95 16.30
N LEU A 525 21.66 74.22 16.51
CA LEU A 525 20.31 74.76 16.40
C LEU A 525 20.09 75.92 17.39
N LEU A 526 20.48 75.75 18.66
CA LEU A 526 20.41 76.80 19.67
C LEU A 526 21.22 78.04 19.29
N LYS A 527 22.44 77.87 18.74
CA LYS A 527 23.24 79.00 18.26
C LYS A 527 22.54 79.80 17.16
N LYS A 528 21.81 79.14 16.25
CA LYS A 528 21.02 79.81 15.22
C LYS A 528 19.85 80.61 15.83
N PHE A 529 19.32 80.15 16.95
CA PHE A 529 18.25 80.84 17.69
C PHE A 529 18.75 81.78 18.81
N ALA A 530 20.07 81.97 18.92
CA ALA A 530 20.72 82.56 20.09
C ALA A 530 20.20 83.96 20.43
N TYR A 531 19.88 84.79 19.44
CA TYR A 531 19.45 86.17 19.70
C TYR A 531 18.12 86.24 20.48
N VAL A 532 17.20 85.30 20.27
CA VAL A 532 15.96 85.19 21.06
C VAL A 532 16.25 84.76 22.49
N ILE A 533 17.20 83.84 22.65
CA ILE A 533 17.62 83.28 23.94
C ILE A 533 18.40 84.32 24.76
N GLU A 534 19.27 85.10 24.11
CA GLU A 534 20.12 86.13 24.72
C GLU A 534 19.35 87.34 25.23
N VAL A 535 18.23 87.72 24.58
CA VAL A 535 17.30 88.75 25.09
C VAL A 535 16.77 88.37 26.48
N GLY A 536 16.67 87.06 26.75
CA GLY A 536 16.34 86.51 28.05
C GLY A 536 14.90 86.79 28.49
N PRO A 537 14.43 86.12 29.56
CA PRO A 537 13.04 86.22 29.99
C PRO A 537 12.69 87.62 30.53
N LEU A 538 13.66 88.41 30.99
CA LEU A 538 13.46 89.78 31.46
C LEU A 538 13.19 90.77 30.32
N GLY A 539 13.87 90.64 29.17
CA GLY A 539 13.64 91.48 27.99
C GLY A 539 12.24 91.28 27.39
N TRP A 540 11.74 90.03 27.42
CA TRP A 540 10.37 89.72 26.99
C TRP A 540 9.29 90.11 28.01
N ARG A 541 9.62 90.10 29.32
CA ARG A 541 8.71 90.52 30.39
C ARG A 541 8.45 92.03 30.37
N THR A 542 9.48 92.86 30.15
CA THR A 542 9.40 94.34 30.26
C THR A 542 8.78 95.05 29.05
N ALA A 543 8.65 94.41 27.90
CA ALA A 543 8.14 95.02 26.66
C ALA A 543 6.60 95.22 26.63
N GLN A 544 5.94 95.89 27.60
CA GLN A 544 4.45 95.95 27.77
C GLN A 544 3.62 96.69 26.67
N SER A 545 3.70 96.31 25.39
CA SER A 545 2.81 96.84 24.34
C SER A 545 2.12 95.73 23.51
N SER A 546 1.07 96.12 22.77
CA SER A 546 0.31 95.26 21.84
C SER A 546 1.09 94.77 20.62
N HIS A 547 2.37 95.15 20.44
CA HIS A 547 3.21 94.81 19.29
C HIS A 547 4.38 93.84 19.63
N ARG A 548 4.29 93.11 20.76
CA ARG A 548 5.34 92.17 21.25
C ARG A 548 5.69 91.04 20.29
N ALA A 549 4.71 90.45 19.60
CA ALA A 549 4.99 89.36 18.68
C ALA A 549 5.65 89.85 17.38
N ASP A 550 5.47 91.11 16.99
CA ASP A 550 6.23 91.75 15.90
C ASP A 550 7.69 91.95 16.30
N LEU A 551 7.94 92.37 17.55
CA LEU A 551 9.31 92.44 18.10
C LEU A 551 9.94 91.04 18.17
N PHE A 552 9.17 90.03 18.61
CA PHE A 552 9.60 88.63 18.64
C PHE A 552 9.90 88.07 17.25
N ALA A 553 9.12 88.42 16.23
CA ALA A 553 9.42 88.09 14.84
C ALA A 553 10.68 88.81 14.35
N GLY A 554 10.87 90.09 14.71
CA GLY A 554 12.02 90.89 14.29
C GLY A 554 13.37 90.44 14.87
N VAL A 555 13.38 89.76 16.02
CA VAL A 555 14.61 89.21 16.63
C VAL A 555 14.97 87.81 16.10
N GLN A 556 14.07 87.15 15.36
CA GLN A 556 14.32 85.83 14.75
C GLN A 556 15.17 85.97 13.49
N ARG A 557 16.46 86.29 13.68
CA ARG A 557 17.36 86.70 12.58
C ARG A 557 17.78 85.58 11.62
N ILE A 558 17.97 84.36 12.13
CA ILE A 558 18.55 83.25 11.35
C ILE A 558 17.52 82.18 11.04
N ILE A 559 16.72 81.78 12.04
CA ILE A 559 15.63 80.82 11.90
C ILE A 559 14.41 81.33 12.65
N SER A 560 13.23 80.94 12.18
CA SER A 560 11.98 81.24 12.88
C SER A 560 11.74 80.30 14.08
N ALA A 561 10.85 80.67 15.00
CA ALA A 561 10.45 79.82 16.12
C ALA A 561 9.78 78.51 15.63
N SER A 562 9.01 78.58 14.54
CA SER A 562 8.42 77.40 13.89
C SER A 562 9.49 76.46 13.31
N GLU A 563 10.50 77.02 12.65
CA GLU A 563 11.62 76.24 12.09
C GLU A 563 12.48 75.64 13.20
N PHE A 564 12.70 76.38 14.29
CA PHE A 564 13.36 75.88 15.48
C PHE A 564 12.62 74.70 16.10
N TYR A 565 11.30 74.80 16.31
CA TYR A 565 10.47 73.72 16.83
C TYR A 565 10.52 72.47 15.95
N LEU A 566 10.27 72.60 14.64
CA LEU A 566 10.28 71.45 13.72
C LEU A 566 11.66 70.78 13.64
N THR A 567 12.73 71.57 13.68
CA THR A 567 14.10 71.03 13.69
C THR A 567 14.41 70.33 15.02
N ALA A 568 13.98 70.88 16.15
CA ALA A 568 14.12 70.25 17.46
C ALA A 568 13.36 68.91 17.53
N GLN A 569 12.12 68.88 17.05
CA GLN A 569 11.31 67.66 16.97
C GLN A 569 11.97 66.58 16.08
N THR A 570 12.55 66.99 14.95
CA THR A 570 13.28 66.06 14.06
C THR A 570 14.51 65.48 14.76
N LEU A 571 15.25 66.31 15.49
CA LEU A 571 16.43 65.88 16.25
C LEU A 571 16.05 64.95 17.41
N GLU A 572 14.96 65.25 18.13
CA GLU A 572 14.41 64.38 19.17
C GLU A 572 14.05 63.00 18.62
N GLN A 573 13.34 62.94 17.49
CA GLN A 573 12.97 61.66 16.88
C GLN A 573 14.22 60.86 16.48
N ARG A 574 15.23 61.51 15.90
CA ARG A 574 16.50 60.84 15.54
C ARG A 574 17.19 60.22 16.73
N VAL A 575 17.20 60.90 17.89
CA VAL A 575 17.76 60.34 19.11
C VAL A 575 16.90 59.19 19.62
N LYS A 576 15.57 59.31 19.61
CA LYS A 576 14.64 58.23 20.01
C LYS A 576 14.79 56.97 19.16
N ASP A 577 15.12 57.12 17.88
CA ASP A 577 15.34 56.01 16.95
C ASP A 577 16.72 55.33 17.13
N MET A 578 17.62 55.88 17.95
CA MET A 578 18.91 55.25 18.22
C MET A 578 18.74 54.05 19.17
N THR A 579 19.38 52.92 18.85
CA THR A 579 19.39 51.74 19.73
C THR A 579 20.59 51.78 20.68
N PRO A 580 20.39 52.00 22.01
CA PRO A 580 21.50 51.98 22.96
C PRO A 580 21.93 50.55 23.30
N PRO A 581 23.24 50.30 23.49
CA PRO A 581 23.72 49.10 24.16
C PRO A 581 23.15 48.96 25.59
N PRO A 582 23.03 47.75 26.17
CA PRO A 582 22.45 47.54 27.50
C PRO A 582 23.08 48.38 28.61
N THR A 583 24.39 48.64 28.51
CA THR A 583 25.19 49.45 29.44
C THR A 583 24.96 50.96 29.31
N MET A 584 24.36 51.43 28.20
CA MET A 584 24.19 52.85 27.88
C MET A 584 22.73 53.34 27.98
N VAL A 585 21.80 52.49 28.40
CA VAL A 585 20.36 52.81 28.48
C VAL A 585 20.09 54.05 29.34
N LYS A 586 20.76 54.19 30.48
CA LYS A 586 20.60 55.35 31.37
C LYS A 586 21.07 56.66 30.71
N LEU A 587 22.21 56.62 30.03
CA LEU A 587 22.73 57.76 29.28
C LEU A 587 21.76 58.12 28.14
N HIS A 588 21.28 57.14 27.38
CA HIS A 588 20.31 57.35 26.31
C HIS A 588 19.04 58.03 26.78
N ALA A 589 18.46 57.58 27.90
CA ALA A 589 17.28 58.21 28.47
C ALA A 589 17.50 59.71 28.79
N LEU A 590 18.67 60.07 29.32
CA LEU A 590 19.03 61.46 29.59
C LEU A 590 19.21 62.29 28.31
N VAL A 591 19.80 61.70 27.26
CA VAL A 591 19.92 62.35 25.94
C VAL A 591 18.53 62.56 25.34
N VAL A 592 17.65 61.56 25.33
CA VAL A 592 16.27 61.71 24.84
C VAL A 592 15.55 62.82 25.60
N GLN A 593 15.63 62.81 26.94
CA GLN A 593 14.98 63.81 27.77
C GLN A 593 15.49 65.23 27.48
N SER A 594 16.79 65.42 27.21
CA SER A 594 17.33 66.74 26.88
C SER A 594 16.81 67.26 25.53
N PHE A 595 16.51 66.37 24.57
CA PHE A 595 15.93 66.74 23.29
C PHE A 595 14.42 67.00 23.40
N GLU A 596 13.70 66.25 24.25
CA GLU A 596 12.29 66.55 24.56
C GLU A 596 12.13 67.95 25.16
N GLU A 597 13.00 68.32 26.10
CA GLU A 597 13.03 69.68 26.68
C GLU A 597 13.37 70.75 25.63
N LEU A 598 14.21 70.44 24.63
CA LEU A 598 14.51 71.33 23.49
C LEU A 598 13.29 71.51 22.57
N THR A 599 12.56 70.44 22.28
CA THR A 599 11.35 70.48 21.47
C THR A 599 10.25 71.29 22.16
N LEU A 600 10.02 71.04 23.46
CA LEU A 600 9.06 71.82 24.26
C LEU A 600 9.43 73.31 24.31
N THR A 601 10.72 73.62 24.45
CA THR A 601 11.24 74.99 24.35
C THR A 601 10.83 75.63 23.02
N GLY A 602 11.01 74.92 21.91
CA GLY A 602 10.66 75.41 20.58
C GLY A 602 9.16 75.59 20.36
N GLU A 603 8.35 74.64 20.83
CA GLU A 603 6.89 74.70 20.74
C GLU A 603 6.35 75.95 21.45
N LEU A 604 6.87 76.23 22.65
CA LEU A 604 6.43 77.35 23.46
C LEU A 604 6.89 78.70 22.89
N PHE A 605 8.09 78.75 22.30
CA PHE A 605 8.52 79.92 21.51
C PHE A 605 7.63 80.14 20.29
N GLN A 606 7.21 79.08 19.58
CA GLN A 606 6.30 79.18 18.45
C GLN A 606 4.92 79.71 18.90
N LYS A 607 4.35 79.14 19.95
CA LYS A 607 3.06 79.59 20.53
C LYS A 607 3.11 81.02 21.05
N TYR A 608 4.25 81.48 21.56
CA TYR A 608 4.45 82.89 21.93
C TYR A 608 4.34 83.83 20.72
N GLY A 609 4.86 83.43 19.56
CA GLY A 609 4.80 84.20 18.32
C GLY A 609 3.42 84.23 17.65
N ASP A 610 2.49 83.36 18.06
CA ASP A 610 1.17 83.21 17.41
C ASP A 610 0.12 84.15 18.02
N TYR A 611 -0.44 85.02 17.18
CA TYR A 611 -1.45 86.02 17.56
C TYR A 611 -2.82 85.44 17.88
N THR A 612 -3.09 84.16 17.60
CA THR A 612 -4.33 83.49 17.99
C THR A 612 -4.46 83.34 19.51
N TYR A 613 -3.35 83.39 20.26
CA TYR A 613 -3.34 83.31 21.72
C TYR A 613 -3.36 84.68 22.40
N GLY A 614 -4.18 84.80 23.45
CA GLY A 614 -4.26 86.01 24.29
C GLY A 614 -2.92 86.37 24.96
N THR A 615 -2.77 87.64 25.33
CA THR A 615 -1.52 88.20 25.89
C THR A 615 -1.06 87.48 27.17
N GLU A 616 -1.98 87.09 28.05
CA GLU A 616 -1.63 86.37 29.28
C GLU A 616 -1.09 84.96 29.00
N SER A 617 -1.71 84.24 28.05
CA SER A 617 -1.27 82.90 27.62
C SER A 617 0.12 82.96 26.98
N ARG A 618 0.35 83.95 26.10
CA ARG A 618 1.67 84.18 25.49
C ARG A 618 2.75 84.45 26.53
N ARG A 619 2.47 85.26 27.57
CA ARG A 619 3.41 85.47 28.69
C ARG A 619 3.78 84.15 29.39
N LYS A 620 2.79 83.30 29.67
CA LYS A 620 3.04 81.98 30.27
C LYS A 620 3.89 81.08 29.36
N PHE A 621 3.68 81.15 28.04
CA PHE A 621 4.46 80.37 27.08
C PHE A 621 5.93 80.79 27.03
N ILE A 622 6.25 82.08 27.00
CA ILE A 622 7.65 82.53 26.97
C ILE A 622 8.39 82.21 28.27
N GLU A 623 7.74 82.31 29.43
CA GLU A 623 8.31 81.92 30.72
C GLU A 623 8.60 80.41 30.75
N ALA A 624 7.61 79.60 30.36
CA ALA A 624 7.77 78.15 30.29
C ALA A 624 8.85 77.74 29.26
N ALA A 625 8.98 78.45 28.12
CA ALA A 625 10.02 78.17 27.13
C ALA A 625 11.43 78.28 27.73
N PHE A 626 11.68 79.32 28.53
CA PHE A 626 12.97 79.48 29.22
C PHE A 626 13.17 78.47 30.35
N ASP A 627 12.11 78.07 31.07
CA ASP A 627 12.20 77.00 32.07
C ASP A 627 12.63 75.67 31.44
N HIS A 628 12.03 75.29 30.31
CA HIS A 628 12.39 74.09 29.55
C HIS A 628 13.80 74.19 28.95
N TYR A 629 14.19 75.37 28.47
CA TYR A 629 15.57 75.62 28.00
C TYR A 629 16.60 75.37 29.11
N HIS A 630 16.37 75.88 30.32
CA HIS A 630 17.29 75.67 31.45
C HIS A 630 17.27 74.22 31.97
N LYS A 631 16.12 73.54 31.94
CA LYS A 631 16.05 72.10 32.23
C LYS A 631 16.91 71.29 31.26
N ARG A 632 16.85 71.59 29.96
CA ARG A 632 17.75 71.01 28.96
C ARG A 632 19.21 71.25 29.33
N GLU A 633 19.60 72.49 29.62
CA GLU A 633 21.01 72.81 29.95
C GLU A 633 21.50 71.98 31.14
N LYS A 634 20.66 71.81 32.17
CA LYS A 634 20.97 70.97 33.33
C LYS A 634 21.15 69.49 32.94
N LEU A 635 20.26 68.94 32.10
CA LEU A 635 20.37 67.56 31.60
C LEU A 635 21.63 67.38 30.76
N MET A 636 22.00 68.38 29.94
CA MET A 636 23.20 68.34 29.11
C MET A 636 24.49 68.29 29.94
N LEU A 637 24.55 68.93 31.11
CA LEU A 637 25.70 68.81 32.01
C LEU A 637 25.87 67.37 32.53
N GLU A 638 24.76 66.68 32.81
CA GLU A 638 24.79 65.28 33.25
C GLU A 638 25.12 64.32 32.11
N VAL A 639 24.61 64.58 30.90
CA VAL A 639 24.99 63.86 29.67
C VAL A 639 26.48 64.01 29.41
N ASP A 640 27.01 65.23 29.43
CA ASP A 640 28.44 65.49 29.20
C ASP A 640 29.31 64.80 30.26
N ARG A 641 28.88 64.78 31.53
CA ARG A 641 29.56 64.06 32.61
C ARG A 641 29.66 62.57 32.32
N LEU A 642 28.54 61.90 32.02
CA LEU A 642 28.50 60.45 31.74
C LEU A 642 29.21 60.09 30.43
N MET A 643 29.17 61.01 29.47
CA MET A 643 29.92 60.86 28.23
C MET A 643 31.44 60.94 28.47
N LEU A 644 31.91 61.91 29.27
CA LEU A 644 33.31 62.07 29.67
C LEU A 644 33.84 60.95 30.56
N GLU A 645 33.02 60.43 31.48
CA GLU A 645 33.39 59.28 32.32
C GLU A 645 33.72 58.05 31.47
N GLY A 646 33.03 57.85 30.35
CA GLY A 646 33.41 56.79 29.42
C GLY A 646 34.59 57.15 28.51
N THR A 647 34.72 58.39 28.02
CA THR A 647 35.90 58.77 27.20
C THR A 647 37.20 58.75 28.01
N ARG A 648 37.17 59.05 29.31
CA ARG A 648 38.33 58.90 30.21
C ARG A 648 38.80 57.45 30.32
N VAL A 649 37.86 56.50 30.25
CA VAL A 649 38.16 55.08 30.17
C VAL A 649 38.65 54.69 28.76
N GLU A 650 38.23 55.37 27.69
CA GLU A 650 38.76 55.08 26.33
C GLU A 650 40.14 55.71 26.05
N GLU A 651 40.41 56.93 26.54
CA GLU A 651 41.65 57.68 26.29
C GLU A 651 42.81 57.23 27.17
N ALA A 652 42.55 56.82 28.42
CA ALA A 652 43.56 56.22 29.30
C ALA A 652 44.13 54.91 28.71
N PHE A 653 43.45 54.31 27.74
CA PHE A 653 43.88 53.10 27.03
C PHE A 653 44.52 53.38 25.66
N ARG A 654 44.39 54.60 25.10
CA ARG A 654 44.96 54.97 23.78
C ARG A 654 46.30 55.70 23.83
N TYR A 655 46.66 56.37 24.93
CA TYR A 655 47.89 57.17 25.02
C TYR A 655 48.63 56.99 26.34
N ASP A 656 49.96 57.04 26.28
CA ASP A 656 50.82 57.13 27.46
C ASP A 656 50.46 58.40 28.27
N GLN A 657 50.39 58.26 29.59
CA GLN A 657 49.58 59.11 30.48
C GLN A 657 49.77 60.65 30.43
N PRO A 658 50.91 61.25 30.02
CA PRO A 658 51.09 62.70 30.18
C PRO A 658 50.26 63.57 29.22
N THR A 659 49.87 63.08 28.04
CA THR A 659 49.20 63.93 27.01
C THR A 659 47.68 63.95 27.12
N ALA A 660 47.07 62.85 27.60
CA ALA A 660 45.62 62.77 27.82
C ALA A 660 45.17 63.66 29.00
N VAL A 661 45.96 63.67 30.09
CA VAL A 661 45.72 64.54 31.26
C VAL A 661 45.71 66.02 30.85
N ARG A 662 46.64 66.43 29.97
CA ARG A 662 46.77 67.82 29.55
C ARG A 662 45.57 68.33 28.73
N ARG A 663 45.01 67.49 27.84
CA ARG A 663 43.81 67.86 27.04
C ARG A 663 42.53 67.81 27.88
N ALA A 664 42.42 66.87 28.81
CA ALA A 664 41.31 66.82 29.76
C ALA A 664 41.33 68.02 30.72
N ASP A 665 42.51 68.46 31.17
CA ASP A 665 42.67 69.64 32.02
C ASP A 665 42.36 70.94 31.26
N ASP A 666 42.79 71.07 30.01
CA ASP A 666 42.43 72.23 29.17
C ASP A 666 40.92 72.31 28.92
N PHE A 667 40.25 71.17 28.75
CA PHE A 667 38.79 71.12 28.57
C PHE A 667 38.03 71.38 29.88
N LEU A 668 38.46 70.80 31.00
CA LEU A 668 37.91 71.09 32.33
C LEU A 668 38.09 72.56 32.73
N THR A 669 39.21 73.17 32.36
CA THR A 669 39.46 74.59 32.58
C THR A 669 38.44 75.45 31.80
N ARG A 670 38.10 75.07 30.56
CA ARG A 670 37.04 75.74 29.77
C ARG A 670 35.64 75.52 30.37
N LEU A 671 35.36 74.33 30.89
CA LEU A 671 34.10 74.01 31.58
C LEU A 671 33.96 74.79 32.90
N GLN A 672 35.01 74.89 33.70
CA GLN A 672 35.02 75.70 34.93
C GLN A 672 34.89 77.20 34.62
N GLN A 673 35.48 77.69 33.53
CA GLN A 673 35.26 79.07 33.06
C GLN A 673 33.82 79.33 32.64
N LYS A 674 33.16 78.38 31.95
CA LYS A 674 31.72 78.47 31.63
C LYS A 674 30.83 78.38 32.88
N SER A 675 31.12 77.46 33.80
CA SER A 675 30.42 77.30 35.08
C SER A 675 30.47 78.59 35.90
N ARG A 676 31.65 79.19 36.05
CA ARG A 676 31.82 80.48 36.76
C ARG A 676 31.10 81.63 36.05
N GLY A 677 31.02 81.60 34.72
CA GLY A 677 30.23 82.56 33.94
C GLY A 677 28.73 82.47 34.25
N ILE A 678 28.20 81.26 34.37
CA ILE A 678 26.79 80.99 34.69
C ILE A 678 26.49 81.30 36.18
N GLU A 679 27.36 80.91 37.11
CA GLU A 679 27.22 81.26 38.54
C GLU A 679 27.24 82.78 38.76
N LYS A 680 28.05 83.52 38.00
CA LYS A 680 28.09 84.99 38.05
C LYS A 680 26.82 85.61 37.46
N MET A 681 26.23 84.98 36.45
CA MET A 681 24.94 85.38 35.88
C MET A 681 23.77 85.11 36.84
N LEU A 682 23.77 83.96 37.52
CA LEU A 682 22.77 83.59 38.54
C LEU A 682 22.93 84.39 39.83
N GLY A 683 24.15 84.73 40.25
CA GLY A 683 24.42 85.59 41.40
C GLY A 683 23.92 87.03 41.21
N ASN A 684 24.05 87.58 40.01
CA ASN A 684 23.49 88.89 39.66
C ASN A 684 21.94 88.89 39.62
N LEU A 685 21.32 87.72 39.40
CA LEU A 685 19.86 87.54 39.46
C LEU A 685 19.32 87.48 40.89
N ILE A 686 20.14 87.12 41.87
CA ILE A 686 19.77 87.06 43.30
C ILE A 686 19.97 88.42 44.00
N TRP A 687 20.95 89.23 43.58
CA TRP A 687 21.18 90.58 44.14
C TRP A 687 20.27 91.69 43.58
N GLY A 688 19.56 91.44 42.48
CA GLY A 688 18.57 92.37 41.93
C GLY A 688 17.19 92.33 42.60
N TYR A 689 17.01 91.56 43.68
CA TYR A 689 15.74 91.37 44.40
C TYR A 689 15.68 92.04 45.80
N GLU A 690 16.70 92.81 46.18
CA GLU A 690 16.64 93.75 47.31
C GLU A 690 17.01 95.16 46.83
N LEU A 691 16.10 95.79 46.07
CA LEU A 691 15.88 97.24 45.96
C LEU A 691 14.59 97.54 45.19
#